data_AF-A0A222P1D6-F1
#
_entry.id   AF-A0A222P1D6-F1
#
_cell.length_a   1.000
_cell.length_b   1.000
_cell.length_c   1.000
_cell.angle_alpha   90.00
_cell.angle_beta   90.00
_cell.angle_gamma   90.00
#
_symmetry.space_group_name_H-M   'P 1'
#
loop_
_entity.id
_entity.type
_entity.pdbx_description
1 polymer ?
#
loop_
_entity_poly.entity_id
_entity_poly.type
_entity_poly.pdbx_seq_one_letter_code
_entity_poly.pdbx_strand_id
1 'polypeptide(L)'
;MLSADKEFLTNLLKETALLLMDDITPHDYASLKFQIINQELRDELKKLNELLENKPEQFAEHFRVLCKERAKRNEESCLSFFALPFGYCNRLYWQIAERLFKPKTLGEMFKLLLSDNVNVITPEFLLDLPTSRPISEQIIAALKNPVARLHEGALSVLETEESPPTIERLTQFVMTEKSLFDVNNLVLFKFTHHQALFKTLREEKPALIDKLYQHNHDFQTLYKQMLIVNNKGQSPYEEIKLLIRELTLGGERFTGGLYASVRAQVAYTEFLSYLNSLPPILKSSLMTLKTANNITFSEILDDLNKGDCVETAAKHLQGILDNSVNHTVLNTKPYLTQEEREAINSQYGKKALPTMGRDSTNELPHDYLCALLGHIKIEDELVYLDLLIAFPPSYYDSLLKFAQINCQPTLPQALLKMLKTGILNNEQLSALNEAVKNNVNKLGLIASLNYAIKLENYDLLTALLSTSPPQRLTTFNTFHKHEYPLLKRICENSKAWEIIISVWPTAEKSLNAFRLRYLLEQNKSYPKKIANLLAKLSESELLEIVNIKDIDGNNLLQSVCYRTASLITILKLLPEDKRISVVFEQNNEGNNLLHRIDPSFLKGILNLLPENNRWTALTNKNSNDCIVLERLALDQIIDLLDLLPHEKRLEVFTYKSNNDFGEIKYSDLLKILPLLPESDRVYILYQKIELLALNEIINLLHLLPQEKRLAVLTYVNAHLGKITPSDLLKILLLLPENDRTPLLWQKYEETALLACLYSESVSPQAIMAILRLLPKDRRLSIILKENNEGKNLLRFLNITDCIELLKLLPEKDRFIALTSTQKDDFTLLEKSAASLAPLKPVLELLPEEKRLTAILTVAEQNKPCLDLILEERHLSLLEILPEEERLEAITRLKKIPRYQHYASNFSCLEKKLLLLPEKHRVSLLKEYYQDPRLSHATNSEELTRLLNLLSQDQREEVLFLTVENNYFIANSCRVIDYVTEEDINTILATLSKNRRLNALLAKNDNGQCLLDWLQKPHCLFALHAILPKDDWLQAIEYMNKNHRFWLDYAVKFVGSTNHRLADLGANDVEALQTILSILPEIPSVKIKSTNNELVSLIELHLQIKRLKRHGNKLQEESKPGSRDRLEGEKATKLAEKFEDLTLQFMTAKNTDNPEQLQRIKNAFKATFESGYREMKTHRILWRPILANIAIAATGVGLLVILAKYLTTGSAFFASTTRQKMVNAINQQFDSFTLQEGQYIQLAKVSM
;
A
#
# COMPACT_ATOMS: atom_id res chain seq x y z
N MET A 1 -25.54 40.05 -58.79
CA MET A 1 -25.32 40.71 -57.48
C MET A 1 -24.54 42.01 -57.68
N LEU A 2 -24.79 43.08 -56.92
CA LEU A 2 -24.01 44.33 -57.02
C LEU A 2 -22.66 44.18 -56.30
N SER A 3 -21.64 44.95 -56.72
CA SER A 3 -20.29 44.86 -56.12
C SER A 3 -20.30 45.13 -54.60
N ALA A 4 -21.04 46.14 -54.16
CA ALA A 4 -21.18 46.49 -52.75
C ALA A 4 -21.91 45.41 -51.91
N ASP A 5 -22.77 44.61 -52.53
CA ASP A 5 -23.42 43.47 -51.85
C ASP A 5 -22.45 42.30 -51.71
N LYS A 6 -21.60 42.03 -52.73
CA LYS A 6 -20.54 41.02 -52.62
C LYS A 6 -19.55 41.38 -51.51
N GLU A 7 -19.15 42.64 -51.43
CA GLU A 7 -18.24 43.15 -50.40
C GLU A 7 -18.86 43.04 -49.00
N PHE A 8 -20.11 43.49 -48.82
CA PHE A 8 -20.84 43.34 -47.56
C PHE A 8 -20.94 41.87 -47.11
N LEU A 9 -21.35 40.95 -48.00
CA LEU A 9 -21.44 39.54 -47.67
C LEU A 9 -20.07 38.93 -47.33
N THR A 10 -19.02 39.31 -48.05
CA THR A 10 -17.65 38.85 -47.79
C THR A 10 -17.16 39.28 -46.41
N ASN A 11 -17.49 40.50 -45.98
CA ASN A 11 -17.10 41.00 -44.66
C ASN A 11 -17.97 40.39 -43.54
N LEU A 12 -19.29 40.33 -43.73
CA LEU A 12 -20.22 39.72 -42.77
C LEU A 12 -19.90 38.24 -42.51
N LEU A 13 -19.56 37.46 -43.54
CA LEU A 13 -19.16 36.06 -43.38
C LEU A 13 -17.81 35.91 -42.66
N LYS A 14 -16.84 36.82 -42.89
CA LYS A 14 -15.57 36.84 -42.16
C LYS A 14 -15.74 37.22 -40.69
N GLU A 15 -16.49 38.28 -40.41
CA GLU A 15 -16.81 38.74 -39.05
C GLU A 15 -17.55 37.65 -38.27
N THR A 16 -18.51 36.98 -38.91
CA THR A 16 -19.24 35.86 -38.29
C THR A 16 -18.36 34.62 -38.10
N ALA A 17 -17.39 34.36 -38.99
CA ALA A 17 -16.43 33.28 -38.82
C ALA A 17 -15.49 33.49 -37.62
N LEU A 18 -15.25 34.73 -37.18
CA LEU A 18 -14.52 35.01 -35.93
C LEU A 18 -15.33 34.67 -34.66
N LEU A 19 -16.62 34.34 -34.79
CA LEU A 19 -17.49 33.90 -33.70
C LEU A 19 -17.55 32.36 -33.58
N LEU A 20 -16.88 31.64 -34.47
CA LEU A 20 -16.68 30.19 -34.36
C LEU A 20 -15.76 29.90 -33.17
N MET A 21 -16.15 28.92 -32.36
CA MET A 21 -15.38 28.49 -31.20
C MET A 21 -14.70 27.13 -31.48
N ASP A 22 -13.65 26.84 -30.71
CA ASP A 22 -12.90 25.58 -30.79
C ASP A 22 -13.81 24.36 -30.60
N ASP A 23 -13.37 23.20 -31.10
CA ASP A 23 -14.07 21.94 -30.92
C ASP A 23 -13.98 21.43 -29.48
N ILE A 24 -15.07 21.58 -28.73
CA ILE A 24 -15.24 20.99 -27.41
C ILE A 24 -15.89 19.62 -27.59
N THR A 25 -15.25 18.58 -27.06
CA THR A 25 -15.84 17.24 -27.03
C THR A 25 -17.05 17.26 -26.09
N PRO A 26 -18.26 16.89 -26.55
CA PRO A 26 -19.45 16.93 -25.71
C PRO A 26 -19.36 15.86 -24.61
N HIS A 27 -19.71 16.24 -23.38
CA HIS A 27 -19.70 15.39 -22.18
C HIS A 27 -21.02 15.43 -21.41
N ASP A 28 -21.91 16.38 -21.71
CA ASP A 28 -23.23 16.56 -21.13
C ASP A 28 -24.20 17.19 -22.15
N TYR A 29 -25.44 17.46 -21.75
CA TYR A 29 -26.44 18.07 -22.63
C TYR A 29 -26.09 19.52 -23.04
N ALA A 30 -25.41 20.28 -22.19
CA ALA A 30 -25.12 21.69 -22.41
C ALA A 30 -23.95 21.87 -23.41
N SER A 31 -22.87 21.12 -23.21
CA SER A 31 -21.74 21.00 -24.13
C SER A 31 -22.17 20.41 -25.48
N LEU A 32 -23.06 19.40 -25.49
CA LEU A 32 -23.67 18.89 -26.73
C LEU A 32 -24.47 19.98 -27.46
N LYS A 33 -25.37 20.69 -26.76
CA LYS A 33 -26.16 21.77 -27.36
C LYS A 33 -25.30 22.91 -27.89
N PHE A 34 -24.26 23.30 -27.14
CA PHE A 34 -23.26 24.29 -27.55
C PHE A 34 -22.52 23.85 -28.82
N GLN A 35 -22.05 22.60 -28.87
CA GLN A 35 -21.34 22.06 -30.01
C GLN A 35 -22.24 21.90 -31.24
N ILE A 36 -23.54 21.62 -31.06
CA ILE A 36 -24.55 21.63 -32.12
C ILE A 36 -24.74 23.04 -32.71
N ILE A 37 -24.85 24.08 -31.86
CA ILE A 37 -24.93 25.49 -32.31
C ILE A 37 -23.67 25.89 -33.10
N ASN A 38 -22.50 25.50 -32.60
CA ASN A 38 -21.21 25.79 -33.23
C ASN A 38 -21.05 25.07 -34.58
N GLN A 39 -21.44 23.78 -34.66
CA GLN A 39 -21.37 23.01 -35.89
C GLN A 39 -22.38 23.49 -36.95
N GLU A 40 -23.59 23.88 -36.56
CA GLU A 40 -24.53 24.53 -37.49
C GLU A 40 -23.88 25.77 -38.11
N LEU A 41 -23.27 26.64 -37.30
CA LEU A 41 -22.65 27.86 -37.80
C LEU A 41 -21.53 27.57 -38.80
N ARG A 42 -20.72 26.52 -38.59
CA ARG A 42 -19.68 26.10 -39.55
C ARG A 42 -20.27 25.60 -40.86
N ASP A 43 -21.27 24.73 -40.80
CA ASP A 43 -21.91 24.16 -41.99
C ASP A 43 -22.58 25.24 -42.84
N GLU A 44 -23.26 26.20 -42.20
CA GLU A 44 -23.91 27.31 -42.89
C GLU A 44 -22.90 28.33 -43.43
N LEU A 45 -21.88 28.71 -42.65
CA LEU A 45 -20.79 29.55 -43.16
C LEU A 45 -20.08 28.88 -44.35
N LYS A 46 -19.87 27.57 -44.31
CA LYS A 46 -19.29 26.82 -45.44
C LYS A 46 -20.17 26.92 -46.69
N LYS A 47 -21.45 26.58 -46.60
CA LYS A 47 -22.42 26.67 -47.72
C LYS A 47 -22.50 28.09 -48.30
N LEU A 48 -22.51 29.10 -47.44
CA LEU A 48 -22.62 30.50 -47.85
C LEU A 48 -21.34 31.02 -48.52
N ASN A 49 -20.14 30.64 -48.03
CA ASN A 49 -18.88 30.96 -48.70
C ASN A 49 -18.76 30.21 -50.04
N GLU A 50 -19.04 28.89 -50.08
CA GLU A 50 -19.04 28.10 -51.32
C GLU A 50 -19.99 28.69 -52.37
N LEU A 51 -21.16 29.21 -51.96
CA LEU A 51 -22.11 29.87 -52.85
C LEU A 51 -21.61 31.25 -53.33
N LEU A 52 -20.96 32.03 -52.45
CA LEU A 52 -20.44 33.38 -52.75
C LEU A 52 -19.21 33.34 -53.68
N GLU A 53 -18.40 32.28 -53.57
CA GLU A 53 -17.26 32.02 -54.43
C GLU A 53 -17.69 31.46 -55.80
N ASN A 54 -18.47 30.37 -55.81
CA ASN A 54 -18.74 29.61 -57.04
C ASN A 54 -19.95 30.12 -57.85
N LYS A 55 -20.94 30.78 -57.21
CA LYS A 55 -22.17 31.26 -57.89
C LYS A 55 -22.62 32.66 -57.42
N PRO A 56 -21.74 33.68 -57.37
CA PRO A 56 -22.09 35.02 -56.86
C PRO A 56 -23.25 35.71 -57.59
N GLU A 57 -23.51 35.38 -58.86
CA GLU A 57 -24.63 35.95 -59.61
C GLU A 57 -25.99 35.35 -59.21
N GLN A 58 -26.01 34.06 -58.89
CA GLN A 58 -27.21 33.29 -58.51
C GLN A 58 -27.39 33.19 -56.98
N PHE A 59 -26.54 33.87 -56.20
CA PHE A 59 -26.50 33.80 -54.74
C PHE A 59 -27.86 34.02 -54.10
N ALA A 60 -28.59 35.07 -54.49
CA ALA A 60 -29.88 35.42 -53.89
C ALA A 60 -30.96 34.35 -54.11
N GLU A 61 -30.92 33.60 -55.21
CA GLU A 61 -31.89 32.54 -55.50
C GLU A 61 -31.56 31.26 -54.73
N HIS A 62 -30.30 30.84 -54.73
CA HIS A 62 -29.84 29.70 -53.93
C HIS A 62 -29.94 29.96 -52.42
N PHE A 63 -29.74 31.19 -51.96
CA PHE A 63 -29.91 31.58 -50.57
C PHE A 63 -31.36 31.40 -50.09
N ARG A 64 -32.38 31.65 -50.95
CA ARG A 64 -33.78 31.34 -50.63
C ARG A 64 -33.99 29.84 -50.42
N VAL A 65 -33.34 28.98 -51.21
CA VAL A 65 -33.38 27.52 -51.01
C VAL A 65 -32.75 27.14 -49.67
N LEU A 66 -31.56 27.69 -49.36
CA LEU A 66 -30.88 27.47 -48.08
C LEU A 66 -31.73 27.90 -46.87
N CYS A 67 -32.45 29.04 -46.94
CA CYS A 67 -33.40 29.44 -45.91
C CYS A 67 -34.46 28.36 -45.64
N LYS A 68 -35.07 27.80 -46.70
CA LYS A 68 -36.13 26.79 -46.60
C LYS A 68 -35.60 25.45 -46.08
N GLU A 69 -34.43 25.01 -46.55
CA GLU A 69 -33.75 23.81 -46.06
C GLU A 69 -33.36 23.93 -44.58
N ARG A 70 -32.83 25.10 -44.16
CA ARG A 70 -32.49 25.37 -42.77
C ARG A 70 -33.73 25.48 -41.88
N ALA A 71 -34.78 26.17 -42.32
CA ALA A 71 -36.04 26.26 -41.58
C ALA A 71 -36.66 24.88 -41.31
N LYS A 72 -36.62 23.97 -42.30
CA LYS A 72 -37.11 22.60 -42.17
C LYS A 72 -36.24 21.73 -41.25
N ARG A 73 -34.91 21.80 -41.38
CA ARG A 73 -33.97 21.05 -40.52
C ARG A 73 -34.04 21.47 -39.05
N ASN A 74 -34.41 22.72 -38.79
CA ASN A 74 -34.54 23.29 -37.46
C ASN A 74 -36.01 23.39 -36.97
N GLU A 75 -36.97 22.81 -37.70
CA GLU A 75 -38.38 22.70 -37.31
C GLU A 75 -38.49 22.00 -35.94
N GLU A 76 -39.29 22.56 -35.03
CA GLU A 76 -39.41 22.10 -33.62
C GLU A 76 -38.08 21.94 -32.87
N SER A 77 -37.02 22.68 -33.24
CA SER A 77 -35.71 22.63 -32.57
C SER A 77 -35.33 23.93 -31.86
N CYS A 78 -34.35 23.83 -30.96
CA CYS A 78 -33.77 24.97 -30.26
C CYS A 78 -32.85 25.85 -31.13
N LEU A 79 -32.66 25.55 -32.42
CA LEU A 79 -31.94 26.41 -33.38
C LEU A 79 -32.89 27.27 -34.23
N SER A 80 -34.21 27.06 -34.09
CA SER A 80 -35.24 27.85 -34.77
C SER A 80 -35.15 29.35 -34.44
N PHE A 81 -35.70 30.19 -35.32
CA PHE A 81 -35.77 31.63 -35.13
C PHE A 81 -36.54 32.05 -33.86
N PHE A 82 -37.43 31.21 -33.33
CA PHE A 82 -38.26 31.54 -32.16
C PHE A 82 -37.65 31.03 -30.84
N ALA A 83 -36.91 29.91 -30.87
CA ALA A 83 -36.21 29.40 -29.68
C ALA A 83 -34.87 30.09 -29.41
N LEU A 84 -34.17 30.49 -30.48
CA LEU A 84 -32.85 31.16 -30.40
C LEU A 84 -32.77 32.39 -31.33
N PRO A 85 -33.67 33.39 -31.20
CA PRO A 85 -33.75 34.54 -32.12
C PRO A 85 -32.43 35.29 -32.29
N PHE A 86 -31.66 35.41 -31.20
CA PHE A 86 -30.39 36.10 -31.18
C PHE A 86 -29.16 35.22 -31.48
N GLY A 87 -29.35 33.95 -31.87
CA GLY A 87 -28.25 33.04 -32.22
C GLY A 87 -27.51 33.47 -33.48
N TYR A 88 -26.21 33.15 -33.56
CA TYR A 88 -25.33 33.61 -34.66
C TYR A 88 -25.86 33.26 -36.05
N CYS A 89 -26.33 32.02 -36.26
CA CYS A 89 -26.93 31.60 -37.54
C CYS A 89 -28.20 32.39 -37.88
N ASN A 90 -29.06 32.65 -36.89
CA ASN A 90 -30.31 33.38 -37.08
C ASN A 90 -30.04 34.87 -37.39
N ARG A 91 -29.08 35.51 -36.69
CA ARG A 91 -28.60 36.86 -37.01
C ARG A 91 -28.01 36.93 -38.43
N LEU A 92 -27.11 36.00 -38.79
CA LEU A 92 -26.49 35.95 -40.11
C LEU A 92 -27.53 35.85 -41.23
N TYR A 93 -28.45 34.90 -41.13
CA TYR A 93 -29.52 34.73 -42.12
C TYR A 93 -30.45 35.94 -42.20
N TRP A 94 -30.77 36.58 -41.07
CA TRP A 94 -31.57 37.81 -41.03
C TRP A 94 -30.87 38.96 -41.75
N GLN A 95 -29.60 39.24 -41.44
CA GLN A 95 -28.82 40.33 -42.02
C GLN A 95 -28.59 40.14 -43.53
N ILE A 96 -28.41 38.89 -44.00
CA ILE A 96 -28.32 38.59 -45.43
C ILE A 96 -29.67 38.83 -46.12
N ALA A 97 -30.79 38.38 -45.53
CA ALA A 97 -32.13 38.57 -46.09
C ALA A 97 -32.54 40.06 -46.14
N GLU A 98 -32.29 40.79 -45.06
CA GLU A 98 -32.48 42.24 -44.95
C GLU A 98 -31.70 42.98 -46.05
N ARG A 99 -30.40 42.68 -46.20
CA ARG A 99 -29.56 43.32 -47.21
C ARG A 99 -30.02 43.04 -48.65
N LEU A 100 -30.29 41.78 -48.97
CA LEU A 100 -30.51 41.33 -50.35
C LEU A 100 -31.94 41.55 -50.85
N PHE A 101 -32.95 41.41 -49.99
CA PHE A 101 -34.36 41.51 -50.39
C PHE A 101 -35.07 42.75 -49.88
N LYS A 102 -34.55 43.39 -48.82
CA LYS A 102 -35.10 44.62 -48.21
C LYS A 102 -36.61 44.52 -47.93
N PRO A 103 -37.06 43.47 -47.20
CA PRO A 103 -38.46 43.30 -46.85
C PRO A 103 -38.96 44.49 -46.02
N LYS A 104 -40.16 44.96 -46.34
CA LYS A 104 -40.79 46.11 -45.69
C LYS A 104 -41.54 45.74 -44.40
N THR A 105 -41.92 44.47 -44.26
CA THR A 105 -42.81 43.98 -43.20
C THR A 105 -42.31 42.64 -42.64
N LEU A 106 -42.83 42.23 -41.48
CA LEU A 106 -42.56 40.89 -40.93
C LEU A 106 -43.12 39.77 -41.82
N GLY A 107 -44.29 39.96 -42.44
CA GLY A 107 -44.86 38.98 -43.37
C GLY A 107 -43.94 38.71 -44.57
N GLU A 108 -43.34 39.75 -45.17
CA GLU A 108 -42.35 39.61 -46.25
C GLU A 108 -41.07 38.89 -45.76
N MET A 109 -40.56 39.23 -44.56
CA MET A 109 -39.38 38.59 -43.98
C MET A 109 -39.62 37.11 -43.65
N PHE A 110 -40.77 36.77 -43.06
CA PHE A 110 -41.13 35.39 -42.72
C PHE A 110 -41.38 34.52 -43.96
N LYS A 111 -41.93 35.08 -45.06
CA LYS A 111 -42.03 34.37 -46.34
C LYS A 111 -40.66 33.97 -46.91
N LEU A 112 -39.60 34.71 -46.59
CA LEU A 112 -38.21 34.38 -46.98
C LEU A 112 -37.54 33.39 -46.02
N LEU A 113 -37.70 33.56 -44.70
CA LEU A 113 -36.92 32.84 -43.68
C LEU A 113 -37.56 31.58 -43.09
N LEU A 114 -38.89 31.45 -43.13
CA LEU A 114 -39.62 30.29 -42.59
C LEU A 114 -39.94 29.24 -43.67
N SER A 115 -40.42 28.06 -43.25
CA SER A 115 -40.97 27.03 -44.14
C SER A 115 -42.19 27.53 -44.93
N ASP A 116 -42.57 26.82 -45.99
CA ASP A 116 -43.73 27.18 -46.79
C ASP A 116 -45.05 26.67 -46.18
N ASN A 117 -46.11 27.48 -46.33
CA ASN A 117 -47.44 27.26 -45.76
C ASN A 117 -47.50 27.42 -44.22
N VAL A 118 -46.85 28.48 -43.70
CA VAL A 118 -47.07 28.94 -42.32
C VAL A 118 -48.37 29.73 -42.23
N ASN A 119 -49.25 29.31 -41.31
CA ASN A 119 -50.52 29.95 -41.00
C ASN A 119 -50.38 30.76 -39.69
N VAL A 120 -50.86 32.00 -39.70
CA VAL A 120 -50.93 32.86 -38.52
C VAL A 120 -52.23 32.56 -37.77
N ILE A 121 -52.13 32.11 -36.52
CA ILE A 121 -53.28 31.89 -35.64
C ILE A 121 -53.62 33.21 -34.92
N THR A 122 -54.82 33.71 -35.17
CA THR A 122 -55.40 34.86 -34.47
C THR A 122 -56.61 34.41 -33.66
N PRO A 123 -56.67 34.68 -32.34
CA PRO A 123 -57.82 34.32 -31.50
C PRO A 123 -58.96 35.35 -31.61
N GLU A 124 -60.10 34.94 -32.13
CA GLU A 124 -61.32 35.76 -32.20
C GLU A 124 -62.29 35.40 -31.06
N PHE A 125 -62.98 36.38 -30.48
CA PHE A 125 -63.95 36.16 -29.42
C PHE A 125 -65.36 36.55 -29.86
N LEU A 126 -66.26 35.56 -29.84
CA LEU A 126 -67.67 35.75 -30.17
C LEU A 126 -68.50 35.88 -28.89
N LEU A 127 -69.47 36.81 -28.94
CA LEU A 127 -70.53 36.92 -27.94
C LEU A 127 -71.68 36.02 -28.39
N ASP A 128 -71.73 34.81 -27.85
CA ASP A 128 -72.86 33.91 -28.06
C ASP A 128 -74.05 34.39 -27.21
N LEU A 129 -75.13 34.82 -27.87
CA LEU A 129 -76.24 35.55 -27.24
C LEU A 129 -77.44 34.60 -27.01
N PRO A 130 -77.68 34.11 -25.77
CA PRO A 130 -78.75 33.14 -25.51
C PRO A 130 -80.13 33.79 -25.65
N THR A 131 -80.92 33.30 -26.59
CA THR A 131 -82.21 33.89 -27.06
C THR A 131 -83.34 33.96 -26.02
N SER A 132 -83.10 33.60 -24.76
CA SER A 132 -84.11 33.43 -23.69
C SER A 132 -84.21 34.59 -22.69
N ARG A 133 -83.52 35.72 -22.91
CA ARG A 133 -83.46 36.87 -21.98
C ARG A 133 -83.48 38.23 -22.69
N PRO A 134 -83.64 39.38 -21.98
CA PRO A 134 -83.46 40.71 -22.57
C PRO A 134 -82.02 40.92 -23.09
N ILE A 135 -81.87 41.64 -24.21
CA ILE A 135 -80.58 41.81 -24.92
C ILE A 135 -79.47 42.36 -24.02
N SER A 136 -79.78 43.29 -23.10
CA SER A 136 -78.82 43.81 -22.12
C SER A 136 -78.28 42.74 -21.18
N GLU A 137 -79.13 41.82 -20.71
CA GLU A 137 -78.70 40.68 -19.88
C GLU A 137 -77.97 39.61 -20.68
N GLN A 138 -78.38 39.37 -21.95
CA GLN A 138 -77.66 38.45 -22.84
C GLN A 138 -76.21 38.91 -23.04
N ILE A 139 -76.00 40.20 -23.33
CA ILE A 139 -74.67 40.80 -23.51
C ILE A 139 -73.86 40.70 -22.21
N ILE A 140 -74.44 41.01 -21.04
CA ILE A 140 -73.76 40.89 -19.74
C ILE A 140 -73.41 39.42 -19.40
N ALA A 141 -74.23 38.46 -19.80
CA ALA A 141 -73.96 37.03 -19.62
C ALA A 141 -72.84 36.53 -20.55
N ALA A 142 -72.87 36.91 -21.83
CA ALA A 142 -71.86 36.58 -22.82
C ALA A 142 -70.49 37.19 -22.49
N LEU A 143 -70.45 38.45 -22.03
CA LEU A 143 -69.22 39.13 -21.59
C LEU A 143 -68.55 38.47 -20.36
N LYS A 144 -69.28 37.67 -19.58
CA LYS A 144 -68.70 36.89 -18.47
C LYS A 144 -68.07 35.57 -18.93
N ASN A 145 -68.57 34.96 -20.01
CA ASN A 145 -68.09 33.69 -20.54
C ASN A 145 -67.88 33.81 -22.06
N PRO A 146 -66.84 34.52 -22.52
CA PRO A 146 -66.62 34.74 -23.95
C PRO A 146 -66.20 33.43 -24.63
N VAL A 147 -66.60 33.23 -25.89
CA VAL A 147 -66.25 32.02 -26.66
C VAL A 147 -65.13 32.34 -27.63
N ALA A 148 -63.97 31.69 -27.47
CA ALA A 148 -62.83 31.84 -28.38
C ALA A 148 -62.93 30.89 -29.58
N ARG A 149 -62.61 31.39 -30.78
CA ARG A 149 -62.32 30.60 -31.98
C ARG A 149 -60.92 30.96 -32.50
N LEU A 150 -60.27 30.02 -33.17
CA LEU A 150 -58.98 30.24 -33.82
C LEU A 150 -59.21 30.52 -35.30
N HIS A 151 -58.73 31.66 -35.79
CA HIS A 151 -58.68 31.96 -37.22
C HIS A 151 -57.27 31.66 -37.74
N GLU A 152 -57.15 30.85 -38.80
CA GLU A 152 -55.89 30.60 -39.51
C GLU A 152 -55.79 31.49 -40.75
N GLY A 153 -55.05 32.60 -40.63
CA GLY A 153 -54.72 33.49 -41.73
C GLY A 153 -53.39 33.13 -42.40
N ALA A 154 -53.14 33.65 -43.61
CA ALA A 154 -51.81 33.56 -44.22
C ALA A 154 -50.84 34.61 -43.63
N LEU A 155 -49.53 34.45 -43.84
CA LEU A 155 -48.50 35.44 -43.45
C LEU A 155 -48.77 36.88 -43.94
N SER A 156 -49.66 37.09 -44.92
CA SER A 156 -50.11 38.41 -45.36
C SER A 156 -50.87 39.21 -44.30
N VAL A 157 -51.36 38.57 -43.24
CA VAL A 157 -51.90 39.27 -42.05
C VAL A 157 -50.81 40.09 -41.33
N LEU A 158 -49.53 39.72 -41.49
CA LEU A 158 -48.37 40.45 -40.96
C LEU A 158 -47.73 41.39 -41.99
N GLU A 159 -48.40 41.65 -43.11
CA GLU A 159 -47.97 42.61 -44.15
C GLU A 159 -48.68 43.97 -44.02
N THR A 160 -49.48 44.18 -42.98
CA THR A 160 -50.16 45.45 -42.66
C THR A 160 -49.48 46.26 -41.56
N GLU A 161 -48.33 45.81 -41.03
CA GLU A 161 -47.50 46.60 -40.11
C GLU A 161 -46.72 47.67 -40.91
N GLU A 162 -46.88 48.95 -40.57
CA GLU A 162 -46.15 50.06 -41.21
C GLU A 162 -44.66 50.16 -40.76
N SER A 163 -44.23 49.34 -39.81
CA SER A 163 -42.87 49.32 -39.28
C SER A 163 -41.98 48.29 -39.98
N PRO A 164 -40.69 48.62 -40.24
CA PRO A 164 -39.74 47.65 -40.81
C PRO A 164 -39.53 46.45 -39.87
N PRO A 165 -39.26 45.25 -40.41
CA PRO A 165 -39.08 44.05 -39.61
C PRO A 165 -37.83 44.13 -38.73
N THR A 166 -37.99 43.95 -37.41
CA THR A 166 -36.89 43.90 -36.44
C THR A 166 -36.72 42.49 -35.88
N ILE A 167 -35.48 42.09 -35.59
CA ILE A 167 -35.17 40.74 -35.10
C ILE A 167 -35.71 40.52 -33.66
N GLU A 168 -35.87 41.61 -32.91
CA GLU A 168 -36.47 41.63 -31.57
C GLU A 168 -37.93 41.14 -31.58
N ARG A 169 -38.70 41.38 -32.65
CA ARG A 169 -40.10 40.91 -32.76
C ARG A 169 -40.21 39.38 -32.66
N LEU A 170 -39.18 38.61 -33.03
CA LEU A 170 -39.14 37.15 -32.86
C LEU A 170 -39.37 36.70 -31.42
N THR A 171 -39.00 37.53 -30.43
CA THR A 171 -39.22 37.24 -28.99
C THR A 171 -40.68 37.40 -28.53
N GLN A 172 -41.60 37.67 -29.45
CA GLN A 172 -43.04 37.85 -29.20
C GLN A 172 -43.89 36.84 -29.99
N PHE A 173 -43.25 35.87 -30.66
CA PHE A 173 -43.94 34.83 -31.43
C PHE A 173 -43.68 33.44 -30.87
N VAL A 174 -44.72 32.60 -30.93
CA VAL A 174 -44.63 31.16 -30.66
C VAL A 174 -45.01 30.40 -31.92
N MET A 175 -44.28 29.32 -32.19
CA MET A 175 -44.42 28.52 -33.41
C MET A 175 -44.63 27.04 -33.05
N THR A 176 -45.60 26.36 -33.67
CA THR A 176 -45.73 24.89 -33.61
C THR A 176 -46.01 24.34 -35.00
N GLU A 177 -45.13 23.49 -35.53
CA GLU A 177 -45.18 22.92 -36.88
C GLU A 177 -45.26 24.02 -37.95
N LYS A 178 -46.50 24.40 -38.34
CA LYS A 178 -46.84 25.43 -39.33
C LYS A 178 -47.74 26.54 -38.77
N SER A 179 -48.04 26.50 -37.48
CA SER A 179 -48.89 27.48 -36.79
C SER A 179 -48.04 28.52 -36.07
N LEU A 180 -48.10 29.77 -36.51
CA LEU A 180 -47.43 30.93 -35.91
C LEU A 180 -48.43 31.75 -35.09
N PHE A 181 -48.11 32.08 -33.84
CA PHE A 181 -48.97 32.83 -32.93
C PHE A 181 -48.25 34.08 -32.41
N ASP A 182 -48.81 35.27 -32.64
CA ASP A 182 -48.28 36.51 -32.03
C ASP A 182 -48.82 36.66 -30.60
N VAL A 183 -47.92 36.65 -29.63
CA VAL A 183 -48.21 36.74 -28.19
C VAL A 183 -48.70 38.15 -27.82
N ASN A 184 -48.44 39.18 -28.64
CA ASN A 184 -48.98 40.54 -28.45
C ASN A 184 -50.51 40.60 -28.49
N ASN A 185 -51.16 39.65 -29.17
CA ASN A 185 -52.63 39.53 -29.15
C ASN A 185 -53.17 39.33 -27.73
N LEU A 186 -52.35 38.84 -26.78
CA LEU A 186 -52.76 38.50 -25.42
C LEU A 186 -52.57 39.63 -24.38
N VAL A 187 -51.91 40.74 -24.72
CA VAL A 187 -51.48 41.79 -23.77
C VAL A 187 -52.62 42.33 -22.90
N LEU A 188 -53.82 42.45 -23.48
CA LEU A 188 -55.00 43.09 -22.89
C LEU A 188 -56.10 42.10 -22.49
N PHE A 189 -55.82 40.80 -22.52
CA PHE A 189 -56.82 39.78 -22.22
C PHE A 189 -57.12 39.68 -20.72
N LYS A 190 -58.41 39.67 -20.39
CA LYS A 190 -58.87 39.37 -19.02
C LYS A 190 -58.76 37.87 -18.76
N PHE A 191 -58.70 37.46 -17.50
CA PHE A 191 -58.55 36.04 -17.12
C PHE A 191 -59.57 35.12 -17.80
N THR A 192 -60.83 35.54 -17.95
CA THR A 192 -61.88 34.79 -18.66
C THR A 192 -61.59 34.57 -20.15
N HIS A 193 -60.88 35.49 -20.81
CA HIS A 193 -60.48 35.37 -22.21
C HIS A 193 -59.32 34.37 -22.36
N HIS A 194 -58.37 34.38 -21.42
CA HIS A 194 -57.33 33.35 -21.35
C HIS A 194 -57.91 31.96 -21.04
N GLN A 195 -58.90 31.84 -20.13
CA GLN A 195 -59.57 30.57 -19.85
C GLN A 195 -60.33 30.04 -21.08
N ALA A 196 -61.01 30.90 -21.82
CA ALA A 196 -61.70 30.55 -23.05
C ALA A 196 -60.71 30.11 -24.15
N LEU A 197 -59.66 30.91 -24.39
CA LEU A 197 -58.60 30.56 -25.34
C LEU A 197 -57.92 29.24 -24.96
N PHE A 198 -57.59 29.02 -23.69
CA PHE A 198 -56.99 27.78 -23.20
C PHE A 198 -57.90 26.55 -23.40
N LYS A 199 -59.23 26.71 -23.29
CA LYS A 199 -60.18 25.65 -23.63
C LYS A 199 -60.13 25.35 -25.14
N THR A 200 -60.27 26.36 -25.99
CA THR A 200 -60.25 26.18 -27.45
C THR A 200 -58.92 25.60 -27.93
N LEU A 201 -57.77 26.09 -27.43
CA LEU A 201 -56.45 25.53 -27.71
C LEU A 201 -56.34 24.05 -27.31
N ARG A 202 -56.93 23.62 -26.20
CA ARG A 202 -56.91 22.20 -25.78
C ARG A 202 -57.70 21.31 -26.75
N GLU A 203 -58.76 21.84 -27.35
CA GLU A 203 -59.68 21.12 -28.22
C GLU A 203 -59.21 21.15 -29.70
N GLU A 204 -58.55 22.24 -30.15
CA GLU A 204 -58.19 22.47 -31.55
C GLU A 204 -56.67 22.42 -31.85
N LYS A 205 -55.81 22.88 -30.92
CA LYS A 205 -54.35 23.09 -31.15
C LYS A 205 -53.51 22.78 -29.88
N PRO A 206 -53.56 21.57 -29.31
CA PRO A 206 -53.02 21.30 -27.98
C PRO A 206 -51.49 21.52 -27.87
N ALA A 207 -50.72 21.26 -28.93
CA ALA A 207 -49.27 21.50 -28.94
C ALA A 207 -48.88 22.97 -28.69
N LEU A 208 -49.75 23.92 -29.06
CA LEU A 208 -49.49 25.35 -28.87
C LEU A 208 -49.60 25.76 -27.39
N ILE A 209 -50.32 24.99 -26.55
CA ILE A 209 -50.48 25.31 -25.12
C ILE A 209 -49.14 25.41 -24.43
N ASP A 210 -48.33 24.35 -24.46
CA ASP A 210 -47.13 24.31 -23.64
C ASP A 210 -46.13 25.38 -24.09
N LYS A 211 -45.92 25.57 -25.39
CA LYS A 211 -45.05 26.67 -25.87
C LYS A 211 -45.59 28.06 -25.53
N LEU A 212 -46.89 28.31 -25.70
CA LEU A 212 -47.50 29.62 -25.46
C LEU A 212 -47.46 30.00 -23.97
N TYR A 213 -47.76 29.03 -23.11
CA TYR A 213 -47.82 29.26 -21.67
C TYR A 213 -46.47 29.10 -20.95
N GLN A 214 -45.48 28.45 -21.56
CA GLN A 214 -44.09 28.44 -21.07
C GLN A 214 -43.24 29.59 -21.61
N HIS A 215 -43.74 30.37 -22.59
CA HIS A 215 -43.02 31.44 -23.31
C HIS A 215 -42.29 32.45 -22.40
N ASN A 216 -42.91 32.83 -21.28
CA ASN A 216 -42.28 33.60 -20.20
C ASN A 216 -42.96 33.37 -18.84
N HIS A 217 -42.36 33.92 -17.77
CA HIS A 217 -42.76 33.69 -16.39
C HIS A 217 -44.16 34.20 -16.01
N ASP A 218 -44.63 35.30 -16.61
CA ASP A 218 -45.99 35.81 -16.38
C ASP A 218 -47.03 34.86 -17.00
N PHE A 219 -46.80 34.34 -18.21
CA PHE A 219 -47.67 33.33 -18.84
C PHE A 219 -47.64 31.97 -18.09
N GLN A 220 -46.49 31.56 -17.56
CA GLN A 220 -46.37 30.36 -16.71
C GLN A 220 -47.21 30.50 -15.43
N THR A 221 -47.18 31.69 -14.82
CA THR A 221 -47.93 32.00 -13.61
C THR A 221 -49.43 32.04 -13.87
N LEU A 222 -49.86 32.65 -14.98
CA LEU A 222 -51.23 32.61 -15.48
C LEU A 222 -51.72 31.16 -15.69
N TYR A 223 -50.90 30.30 -16.32
CA TYR A 223 -51.24 28.91 -16.57
C TYR A 223 -51.47 28.11 -15.27
N LYS A 224 -50.55 28.21 -14.30
CA LYS A 224 -50.71 27.59 -12.98
C LYS A 224 -51.99 28.08 -12.28
N GLN A 225 -52.26 29.39 -12.31
CA GLN A 225 -53.50 29.95 -11.75
C GLN A 225 -54.77 29.48 -12.48
N MET A 226 -54.76 29.36 -13.81
CA MET A 226 -55.89 28.79 -14.57
C MET A 226 -56.14 27.32 -14.21
N LEU A 227 -55.10 26.52 -13.93
CA LEU A 227 -55.28 25.14 -13.45
C LEU A 227 -55.87 25.09 -12.04
N ILE A 228 -55.40 25.96 -11.13
CA ILE A 228 -55.89 26.03 -9.74
C ILE A 228 -57.36 26.51 -9.68
N VAL A 229 -57.73 27.55 -10.43
CA VAL A 229 -59.14 28.01 -10.52
C VAL A 229 -60.07 26.92 -11.07
N ASN A 230 -59.57 26.06 -11.96
CA ASN A 230 -60.33 24.91 -12.48
C ASN A 230 -60.26 23.66 -11.58
N ASN A 231 -59.79 23.77 -10.33
CA ASN A 231 -59.61 22.68 -9.36
C ASN A 231 -58.69 21.53 -9.86
N LYS A 232 -57.72 21.84 -10.75
CA LYS A 232 -56.76 20.90 -11.33
C LYS A 232 -55.30 21.13 -10.88
N GLY A 233 -55.09 21.85 -9.77
CA GLY A 233 -53.75 22.06 -9.19
C GLY A 233 -53.15 20.80 -8.56
N GLN A 234 -51.83 20.67 -8.64
CA GLN A 234 -51.04 19.65 -7.92
C GLN A 234 -50.96 19.97 -6.42
N SER A 235 -50.82 18.94 -5.60
CA SER A 235 -50.63 19.06 -4.14
C SER A 235 -49.19 19.44 -3.78
N PRO A 236 -48.96 20.11 -2.62
CA PRO A 236 -47.60 20.43 -2.19
C PRO A 236 -46.70 19.20 -2.02
N TYR A 237 -47.24 18.03 -1.70
CA TYR A 237 -46.51 16.77 -1.65
C TYR A 237 -45.87 16.42 -3.01
N GLU A 238 -46.63 16.57 -4.10
CA GLU A 238 -46.17 16.25 -5.46
C GLU A 238 -45.07 17.22 -5.91
N GLU A 239 -45.25 18.52 -5.70
CA GLU A 239 -44.28 19.55 -6.12
C GLU A 239 -43.01 19.57 -5.24
N ILE A 240 -43.12 19.39 -3.92
CA ILE A 240 -41.96 19.29 -3.03
C ILE A 240 -41.15 18.03 -3.34
N LYS A 241 -41.80 16.91 -3.69
CA LYS A 241 -41.12 15.68 -4.11
C LYS A 241 -40.36 15.86 -5.42
N LEU A 242 -40.89 16.65 -6.36
CA LEU A 242 -40.18 17.06 -7.57
C LEU A 242 -38.98 17.95 -7.21
N LEU A 243 -39.15 18.96 -6.36
CA LEU A 243 -38.04 19.83 -5.94
C LEU A 243 -36.92 19.05 -5.24
N ILE A 244 -37.23 18.19 -4.26
CA ILE A 244 -36.23 17.34 -3.56
C ILE A 244 -35.37 16.58 -4.55
N ARG A 245 -36.01 15.98 -5.55
CA ARG A 245 -35.35 15.24 -6.60
C ARG A 245 -34.38 16.15 -7.36
N GLU A 246 -34.87 17.22 -7.98
CA GLU A 246 -34.02 18.06 -8.83
C GLU A 246 -32.91 18.80 -8.06
N LEU A 247 -33.13 19.14 -6.78
CA LEU A 247 -32.08 19.64 -5.88
C LEU A 247 -31.03 18.56 -5.53
N THR A 248 -31.44 17.32 -5.29
CA THR A 248 -30.51 16.20 -5.05
C THR A 248 -29.65 15.94 -6.28
N LEU A 249 -30.25 15.96 -7.47
CA LEU A 249 -29.58 15.72 -8.75
C LEU A 249 -28.65 16.86 -9.15
N GLY A 250 -28.99 18.12 -8.80
CA GLY A 250 -28.14 19.28 -9.05
C GLY A 250 -27.11 19.57 -7.95
N GLY A 251 -26.90 18.65 -7.00
CA GLY A 251 -26.01 18.83 -5.86
C GLY A 251 -24.51 18.65 -6.15
N GLU A 252 -23.68 19.26 -5.32
CA GLU A 252 -22.21 19.22 -5.40
C GLU A 252 -21.67 17.78 -5.31
N ARG A 253 -22.28 16.94 -4.47
CA ARG A 253 -21.90 15.53 -4.28
C ARG A 253 -22.19 14.61 -5.45
N PHE A 254 -23.12 14.96 -6.34
CA PHE A 254 -23.45 14.16 -7.52
C PHE A 254 -22.73 14.71 -8.75
N THR A 255 -22.80 16.02 -8.96
CA THR A 255 -22.20 16.71 -10.12
C THR A 255 -20.68 16.93 -10.03
N GLY A 256 -20.07 16.69 -8.85
CA GLY A 256 -18.66 17.00 -8.57
C GLY A 256 -18.33 18.50 -8.55
N GLY A 257 -19.33 19.37 -8.72
CA GLY A 257 -19.17 20.82 -8.76
C GLY A 257 -18.92 21.45 -7.39
N LEU A 258 -18.43 22.69 -7.41
CA LEU A 258 -18.23 23.55 -6.23
C LEU A 258 -19.46 24.43 -5.89
N TYR A 259 -20.56 24.23 -6.62
CA TYR A 259 -21.83 24.96 -6.54
C TYR A 259 -22.98 24.09 -7.06
N ALA A 260 -24.20 24.35 -6.58
CA ALA A 260 -25.42 23.77 -7.13
C ALA A 260 -25.62 24.11 -8.61
N SER A 261 -25.97 23.10 -9.42
CA SER A 261 -26.07 23.23 -10.87
C SER A 261 -27.23 24.14 -11.32
N VAL A 262 -27.15 24.63 -12.56
CA VAL A 262 -28.22 25.44 -13.19
C VAL A 262 -29.58 24.72 -13.13
N ARG A 263 -29.60 23.38 -13.17
CA ARG A 263 -30.81 22.56 -13.05
C ARG A 263 -31.50 22.71 -11.70
N ALA A 264 -30.75 22.68 -10.60
CA ALA A 264 -31.29 22.92 -9.26
C ALA A 264 -31.86 24.34 -9.11
N GLN A 265 -31.20 25.34 -9.72
CA GLN A 265 -31.64 26.73 -9.72
C GLN A 265 -32.95 26.94 -10.52
N VAL A 266 -33.08 26.27 -11.66
CA VAL A 266 -34.32 26.27 -12.47
C VAL A 266 -35.46 25.61 -11.70
N ALA A 267 -35.28 24.39 -11.18
CA ALA A 267 -36.30 23.67 -10.42
C ALA A 267 -36.75 24.43 -9.16
N TYR A 268 -35.82 25.09 -8.46
CA TYR A 268 -36.16 25.98 -7.35
C TYR A 268 -37.00 27.19 -7.79
N THR A 269 -36.68 27.78 -8.95
CA THR A 269 -37.45 28.90 -9.53
C THR A 269 -38.86 28.48 -9.93
N GLU A 270 -39.00 27.29 -10.53
CA GLU A 270 -40.29 26.69 -10.88
C GLU A 270 -41.13 26.37 -9.64
N PHE A 271 -40.50 25.87 -8.57
CA PHE A 271 -41.14 25.65 -7.27
C PHE A 271 -41.58 26.97 -6.62
N LEU A 272 -40.77 28.03 -6.65
CA LEU A 272 -41.17 29.36 -6.16
C LEU A 272 -42.37 29.91 -6.95
N SER A 273 -42.45 29.67 -8.26
CA SER A 273 -43.63 29.97 -9.07
C SER A 273 -44.88 29.20 -8.60
N TYR A 274 -44.76 27.90 -8.30
CA TYR A 274 -45.85 27.11 -7.71
C TYR A 274 -46.26 27.67 -6.33
N LEU A 275 -45.31 27.85 -5.42
CA LEU A 275 -45.47 28.36 -4.06
C LEU A 275 -46.13 29.76 -4.04
N ASN A 276 -45.89 30.58 -5.07
CA ASN A 276 -46.52 31.89 -5.24
C ASN A 276 -47.92 31.84 -5.87
N SER A 277 -48.30 30.73 -6.50
CA SER A 277 -49.67 30.51 -7.01
C SER A 277 -50.64 29.91 -5.97
N LEU A 278 -50.15 29.49 -4.81
CA LEU A 278 -50.95 28.86 -3.76
C LEU A 278 -51.87 29.85 -2.99
N PRO A 279 -53.07 29.41 -2.54
CA PRO A 279 -53.94 30.18 -1.64
C PRO A 279 -53.21 30.61 -0.36
N PRO A 280 -53.41 31.84 0.17
CA PRO A 280 -52.67 32.33 1.35
C PRO A 280 -52.76 31.43 2.59
N ILE A 281 -53.90 30.77 2.81
CA ILE A 281 -54.11 29.85 3.95
C ILE A 281 -53.29 28.56 3.77
N LEU A 282 -53.28 27.98 2.56
CA LEU A 282 -52.48 26.78 2.27
C LEU A 282 -50.99 27.11 2.27
N LYS A 283 -50.60 28.27 1.71
CA LYS A 283 -49.21 28.75 1.68
C LYS A 283 -48.66 29.00 3.10
N SER A 284 -49.41 29.68 3.96
CA SER A 284 -49.00 29.92 5.35
C SER A 284 -48.93 28.63 6.18
N SER A 285 -49.88 27.71 5.97
CA SER A 285 -49.82 26.36 6.56
C SER A 285 -48.58 25.57 6.09
N LEU A 286 -48.20 25.68 4.82
CA LEU A 286 -47.03 25.01 4.26
C LEU A 286 -45.72 25.52 4.88
N MET A 287 -45.60 26.84 5.10
CA MET A 287 -44.40 27.45 5.70
C MET A 287 -44.13 26.99 7.14
N THR A 288 -45.16 26.58 7.89
CA THR A 288 -45.03 26.16 9.30
C THR A 288 -44.73 24.68 9.51
N LEU A 289 -44.75 23.86 8.45
CA LEU A 289 -44.43 22.43 8.54
C LEU A 289 -43.01 22.20 9.05
N LYS A 290 -42.79 21.09 9.77
CA LYS A 290 -41.51 20.78 10.41
C LYS A 290 -40.99 19.38 10.12
N THR A 291 -39.68 19.26 10.06
CA THR A 291 -38.98 17.98 10.12
C THR A 291 -39.07 17.34 11.51
N ALA A 292 -38.74 16.06 11.63
CA ALA A 292 -38.57 15.40 12.94
C ALA A 292 -37.51 16.09 13.85
N ASN A 293 -36.60 16.88 13.27
CA ASN A 293 -35.58 17.64 13.97
C ASN A 293 -35.99 19.12 14.21
N ASN A 294 -37.29 19.43 14.19
CA ASN A 294 -37.90 20.76 14.37
C ASN A 294 -37.58 21.86 13.34
N ILE A 295 -36.67 21.63 12.39
CA ILE A 295 -36.40 22.55 11.27
C ILE A 295 -37.69 22.76 10.46
N THR A 296 -38.06 24.02 10.20
CA THR A 296 -39.27 24.45 9.48
C THR A 296 -39.09 24.49 7.97
N PHE A 297 -40.20 24.46 7.24
CA PHE A 297 -40.21 24.68 5.79
C PHE A 297 -39.67 26.06 5.39
N SER A 298 -39.98 27.11 6.16
CA SER A 298 -39.45 28.46 5.91
C SER A 298 -37.93 28.53 6.02
N GLU A 299 -37.33 27.96 7.07
CA GLU A 299 -35.87 27.96 7.25
C GLU A 299 -35.15 27.27 6.08
N ILE A 300 -35.72 26.18 5.55
CA ILE A 300 -35.14 25.45 4.41
C ILE A 300 -35.22 26.28 3.11
N LEU A 301 -36.28 27.08 2.93
CA LEU A 301 -36.36 28.02 1.81
C LEU A 301 -35.39 29.20 2.00
N ASP A 302 -35.21 29.69 3.21
CA ASP A 302 -34.25 30.77 3.48
C ASP A 302 -32.80 30.32 3.25
N ASP A 303 -32.45 29.10 3.61
CA ASP A 303 -31.13 28.50 3.31
C ASP A 303 -30.92 28.29 1.79
N LEU A 304 -31.96 27.87 1.06
CA LEU A 304 -31.92 27.83 -0.41
C LEU A 304 -31.76 29.22 -1.05
N ASN A 305 -32.45 30.24 -0.53
CA ASN A 305 -32.29 31.64 -0.97
C ASN A 305 -30.90 32.20 -0.61
N LYS A 306 -30.31 31.77 0.51
CA LYS A 306 -28.91 32.06 0.84
C LYS A 306 -27.95 31.34 -0.11
N GLY A 307 -28.36 30.25 -0.77
CA GLY A 307 -27.50 29.45 -1.64
C GLY A 307 -26.61 28.48 -0.86
N ASP A 308 -27.13 27.96 0.26
CA ASP A 308 -26.51 26.86 1.00
C ASP A 308 -26.69 25.51 0.28
N CYS A 309 -25.97 24.47 0.71
CA CYS A 309 -25.89 23.15 0.06
C CYS A 309 -27.27 22.56 -0.26
N VAL A 310 -27.56 22.41 -1.56
CA VAL A 310 -28.88 21.94 -2.05
C VAL A 310 -29.19 20.51 -1.65
N GLU A 311 -28.19 19.64 -1.43
CA GLU A 311 -28.41 18.30 -0.88
C GLU A 311 -28.82 18.33 0.60
N THR A 312 -28.37 19.34 1.35
CA THR A 312 -28.80 19.56 2.75
C THR A 312 -30.24 20.04 2.77
N ALA A 313 -30.59 20.98 1.90
CA ALA A 313 -31.97 21.42 1.71
C ALA A 313 -32.88 20.28 1.24
N ALA A 314 -32.48 19.49 0.23
CA ALA A 314 -33.23 18.33 -0.25
C ALA A 314 -33.45 17.29 0.84
N LYS A 315 -32.44 17.02 1.69
CA LYS A 315 -32.56 16.15 2.85
C LYS A 315 -33.54 16.70 3.90
N HIS A 316 -33.53 18.02 4.15
CA HIS A 316 -34.47 18.63 5.08
C HIS A 316 -35.91 18.64 4.52
N LEU A 317 -36.09 18.94 3.23
CA LEU A 317 -37.36 18.81 2.52
C LEU A 317 -37.88 17.36 2.53
N GLN A 318 -37.02 16.35 2.36
CA GLN A 318 -37.41 14.94 2.53
C GLN A 318 -37.87 14.68 3.98
N GLY A 319 -37.20 15.25 4.98
CA GLY A 319 -37.65 15.24 6.36
C GLY A 319 -38.98 15.96 6.64
N ILE A 320 -39.43 16.85 5.74
CA ILE A 320 -40.79 17.43 5.76
C ILE A 320 -41.79 16.41 5.20
N LEU A 321 -41.46 15.69 4.12
CA LEU A 321 -42.30 14.66 3.52
C LEU A 321 -42.40 13.37 4.33
N ASP A 322 -41.37 13.00 5.08
CA ASP A 322 -41.31 11.77 5.89
C ASP A 322 -42.07 11.91 7.23
N ASN A 323 -42.40 13.13 7.64
CA ASN A 323 -43.12 13.39 8.88
C ASN A 323 -44.63 13.16 8.68
N SER A 324 -45.15 12.07 9.26
CA SER A 324 -46.56 11.67 9.21
C SER A 324 -47.56 12.79 9.53
N VAL A 325 -47.20 13.72 10.43
CA VAL A 325 -48.04 14.85 10.85
C VAL A 325 -48.27 15.86 9.72
N ASN A 326 -47.31 16.02 8.80
CA ASN A 326 -47.35 17.03 7.74
C ASN A 326 -48.28 16.64 6.56
N HIS A 327 -48.61 15.34 6.41
CA HIS A 327 -49.33 14.85 5.22
C HIS A 327 -50.73 15.43 5.03
N THR A 328 -51.38 15.91 6.09
CA THR A 328 -52.69 16.58 6.00
C THR A 328 -52.61 17.85 5.16
N VAL A 329 -51.58 18.68 5.38
CA VAL A 329 -51.30 19.88 4.59
C VAL A 329 -50.67 19.51 3.25
N LEU A 330 -49.68 18.62 3.23
CA LEU A 330 -48.95 18.27 2.01
C LEU A 330 -49.84 17.63 0.93
N ASN A 331 -50.80 16.78 1.30
CA ASN A 331 -51.70 16.13 0.35
C ASN A 331 -52.93 16.99 0.00
N THR A 332 -53.12 18.15 0.63
CA THR A 332 -54.24 19.05 0.33
C THR A 332 -54.05 19.67 -1.06
N LYS A 333 -54.94 19.37 -2.00
CA LYS A 333 -54.95 20.02 -3.31
C LYS A 333 -55.45 21.47 -3.20
N PRO A 334 -54.84 22.44 -3.91
CA PRO A 334 -55.26 23.84 -3.84
C PRO A 334 -56.73 24.02 -4.26
N TYR A 335 -57.55 24.52 -3.34
CA TYR A 335 -58.94 24.91 -3.57
C TYR A 335 -59.10 26.40 -3.21
N LEU A 336 -59.61 27.18 -4.16
CA LEU A 336 -59.87 28.61 -3.98
C LEU A 336 -61.31 28.86 -3.54
N THR A 337 -61.49 29.72 -2.55
CA THR A 337 -62.76 30.36 -2.19
C THR A 337 -63.26 31.26 -3.33
N GLN A 338 -64.52 31.70 -3.26
CA GLN A 338 -65.10 32.60 -4.26
C GLN A 338 -64.36 33.95 -4.33
N GLU A 339 -63.99 34.51 -3.18
CA GLU A 339 -63.28 35.79 -3.07
C GLU A 339 -61.88 35.70 -3.69
N GLU A 340 -61.15 34.60 -3.47
CA GLU A 340 -59.83 34.39 -4.08
C GLU A 340 -59.92 34.20 -5.60
N ARG A 341 -60.98 33.54 -6.12
CA ARG A 341 -61.25 33.45 -7.57
C ARG A 341 -61.50 34.83 -8.16
N GLU A 342 -62.27 35.68 -7.48
CA GLU A 342 -62.57 37.04 -7.92
C GLU A 342 -61.35 37.98 -7.83
N ALA A 343 -60.45 37.77 -6.85
CA ALA A 343 -59.17 38.45 -6.78
C ALA A 343 -58.25 38.10 -7.97
N ILE A 344 -58.11 36.81 -8.32
CA ILE A 344 -57.34 36.36 -9.49
C ILE A 344 -57.96 36.91 -10.78
N ASN A 345 -59.29 36.83 -10.95
CA ASN A 345 -59.98 37.44 -12.09
C ASN A 345 -59.69 38.95 -12.22
N SER A 346 -59.57 39.66 -11.10
CA SER A 346 -59.32 41.10 -11.04
C SER A 346 -57.86 41.48 -11.33
N GLN A 347 -56.90 40.57 -11.17
CA GLN A 347 -55.47 40.81 -11.42
C GLN A 347 -55.21 41.11 -12.91
N TYR A 348 -55.64 40.20 -13.79
CA TYR A 348 -55.46 40.30 -15.25
C TYR A 348 -56.41 41.30 -15.91
N GLY A 349 -57.38 41.86 -15.17
CA GLY A 349 -58.18 42.99 -15.62
C GLY A 349 -57.51 44.36 -15.46
N LYS A 350 -56.32 44.42 -14.83
CA LYS A 350 -55.65 45.68 -14.44
C LYS A 350 -54.17 45.77 -14.83
N LYS A 351 -53.47 44.65 -14.99
CA LYS A 351 -52.06 44.59 -15.39
C LYS A 351 -51.94 43.97 -16.79
N ALA A 352 -51.34 44.69 -17.73
CA ALA A 352 -50.94 44.13 -19.02
C ALA A 352 -49.85 43.07 -18.85
N LEU A 353 -49.92 41.98 -19.61
CA LEU A 353 -48.92 40.91 -19.54
C LEU A 353 -47.69 41.25 -20.38
N PRO A 354 -46.45 41.07 -19.85
CA PRO A 354 -45.24 41.13 -20.65
C PRO A 354 -45.26 40.03 -21.73
N THR A 355 -44.94 40.39 -22.98
CA THR A 355 -44.96 39.45 -24.12
C THR A 355 -43.60 39.03 -24.62
N MET A 356 -42.53 39.71 -24.21
CA MET A 356 -41.16 39.30 -24.50
C MET A 356 -40.87 37.93 -23.86
N GLY A 357 -40.26 37.03 -24.62
CA GLY A 357 -39.95 35.66 -24.21
C GLY A 357 -39.11 34.96 -25.27
N ARG A 358 -39.28 33.64 -25.36
CA ARG A 358 -38.79 32.78 -26.45
C ARG A 358 -39.61 31.50 -26.48
N ASP A 359 -39.60 30.81 -27.61
CA ASP A 359 -40.07 29.42 -27.65
C ASP A 359 -39.29 28.59 -26.61
N SER A 360 -40.01 27.86 -25.76
CA SER A 360 -39.46 26.99 -24.71
C SER A 360 -38.77 25.73 -25.26
N THR A 361 -38.89 25.47 -26.57
CA THR A 361 -38.30 24.33 -27.28
C THR A 361 -36.81 24.20 -27.01
N ASN A 362 -36.44 23.13 -26.31
CA ASN A 362 -35.06 22.82 -25.94
C ASN A 362 -34.48 21.64 -26.74
N GLU A 363 -35.25 21.09 -27.68
CA GLU A 363 -34.92 19.93 -28.51
C GLU A 363 -33.75 20.19 -29.47
N LEU A 364 -32.97 19.14 -29.75
CA LEU A 364 -31.76 19.18 -30.56
C LEU A 364 -32.04 18.62 -31.96
N PRO A 365 -31.65 19.31 -33.07
CA PRO A 365 -31.88 18.81 -34.43
C PRO A 365 -31.29 17.41 -34.63
N HIS A 366 -32.11 16.49 -35.14
CA HIS A 366 -31.81 15.05 -35.18
C HIS A 366 -30.49 14.73 -35.92
N ASP A 367 -30.26 15.38 -37.07
CA ASP A 367 -29.07 15.19 -37.91
C ASP A 367 -27.77 15.44 -37.14
N TYR A 368 -27.70 16.53 -36.38
CA TYR A 368 -26.54 16.89 -35.56
C TYR A 368 -26.47 16.07 -34.26
N LEU A 369 -27.63 15.76 -33.66
CA LEU A 369 -27.75 14.98 -32.43
C LEU A 369 -27.11 13.59 -32.59
N CYS A 370 -27.49 12.83 -33.61
CA CYS A 370 -26.99 11.46 -33.78
C CYS A 370 -25.48 11.39 -34.06
N ALA A 371 -24.93 12.35 -34.82
CA ALA A 371 -23.50 12.43 -35.08
C ALA A 371 -22.71 12.76 -33.81
N LEU A 372 -23.12 13.80 -33.08
CA LEU A 372 -22.35 14.31 -31.94
C LEU A 372 -22.52 13.48 -30.65
N LEU A 373 -23.64 12.76 -30.50
CA LEU A 373 -23.79 11.72 -29.45
C LEU A 373 -22.67 10.66 -29.51
N GLY A 374 -22.14 10.36 -30.71
CA GLY A 374 -21.05 9.41 -30.90
C GLY A 374 -19.71 9.82 -30.28
N HIS A 375 -19.58 11.09 -29.84
CA HIS A 375 -18.39 11.59 -29.13
C HIS A 375 -18.54 11.57 -27.59
N ILE A 376 -19.77 11.44 -27.06
CA ILE A 376 -19.99 11.35 -25.62
C ILE A 376 -19.44 10.02 -25.12
N LYS A 377 -18.60 10.09 -24.08
CA LYS A 377 -18.06 8.92 -23.37
C LYS A 377 -18.75 8.76 -22.03
N ILE A 378 -19.16 7.53 -21.72
CA ILE A 378 -19.75 7.16 -20.44
C ILE A 378 -18.77 6.21 -19.76
N GLU A 379 -17.99 6.75 -18.82
CA GLU A 379 -16.84 6.06 -18.23
C GLU A 379 -17.18 5.43 -16.87
N ASP A 380 -18.04 6.06 -16.07
CA ASP A 380 -18.51 5.59 -14.76
C ASP A 380 -20.03 5.76 -14.54
N GLU A 381 -20.54 5.22 -13.42
CA GLU A 381 -21.95 5.30 -13.00
C GLU A 381 -22.51 6.72 -12.76
N LEU A 382 -21.68 7.71 -12.43
CA LEU A 382 -22.12 9.08 -12.16
C LEU A 382 -22.33 9.81 -13.49
N VAL A 383 -21.36 9.74 -14.41
CA VAL A 383 -21.52 10.26 -15.78
C VAL A 383 -22.72 9.60 -16.46
N TYR A 384 -22.94 8.30 -16.26
CA TYR A 384 -24.12 7.60 -16.77
C TYR A 384 -25.42 8.18 -16.22
N LEU A 385 -25.47 8.40 -14.91
CA LEU A 385 -26.65 8.93 -14.23
C LEU A 385 -26.91 10.39 -14.62
N ASP A 386 -25.89 11.24 -14.66
CA ASP A 386 -25.99 12.66 -15.03
C ASP A 386 -26.48 12.85 -16.47
N LEU A 387 -26.04 12.01 -17.40
CA LEU A 387 -26.56 11.99 -18.78
C LEU A 387 -28.04 11.56 -18.79
N LEU A 388 -28.43 10.51 -18.07
CA LEU A 388 -29.84 10.11 -17.96
C LEU A 388 -30.70 11.21 -17.30
N ILE A 389 -30.16 11.96 -16.34
CA ILE A 389 -30.85 13.08 -15.71
C ILE A 389 -31.01 14.24 -16.71
N ALA A 390 -29.92 14.64 -17.36
CA ALA A 390 -29.84 15.86 -18.18
C ALA A 390 -30.57 15.74 -19.53
N PHE A 391 -30.63 14.54 -20.11
CA PHE A 391 -31.29 14.32 -21.41
C PHE A 391 -32.81 14.09 -21.25
N PRO A 392 -33.63 14.64 -22.17
CA PRO A 392 -35.04 14.25 -22.31
C PRO A 392 -35.23 12.73 -22.44
N PRO A 393 -36.35 12.16 -21.94
CA PRO A 393 -36.62 10.72 -22.01
C PRO A 393 -36.62 10.18 -23.45
N SER A 394 -37.09 11.00 -24.40
CA SER A 394 -37.12 10.71 -25.84
C SER A 394 -35.74 10.44 -26.44
N TYR A 395 -34.66 10.95 -25.84
CA TYR A 395 -33.29 10.77 -26.34
C TYR A 395 -32.58 9.56 -25.73
N TYR A 396 -33.16 8.84 -24.75
CA TYR A 396 -32.49 7.70 -24.12
C TYR A 396 -32.16 6.57 -25.10
N ASP A 397 -33.02 6.29 -26.07
CA ASP A 397 -32.72 5.29 -27.12
C ASP A 397 -31.48 5.71 -27.92
N SER A 398 -31.46 6.94 -28.42
CA SER A 398 -30.34 7.49 -29.19
C SER A 398 -29.06 7.59 -28.37
N LEU A 399 -29.14 7.99 -27.10
CA LEU A 399 -28.01 8.08 -26.17
C LEU A 399 -27.35 6.70 -25.99
N LEU A 400 -28.15 5.68 -25.65
CA LEU A 400 -27.63 4.31 -25.50
C LEU A 400 -27.11 3.74 -26.83
N LYS A 401 -27.78 4.05 -27.94
CA LYS A 401 -27.42 3.61 -29.30
C LYS A 401 -26.11 4.19 -29.81
N PHE A 402 -25.84 5.48 -29.59
CA PHE A 402 -24.70 6.18 -30.18
C PHE A 402 -23.51 6.43 -29.22
N ALA A 403 -23.72 6.71 -27.93
CA ALA A 403 -22.63 7.09 -27.02
C ALA A 403 -21.61 5.95 -26.74
N GLN A 404 -20.38 6.30 -26.41
CA GLN A 404 -19.28 5.38 -26.11
C GLN A 404 -19.37 4.91 -24.65
N ILE A 405 -20.06 3.78 -24.42
CA ILE A 405 -20.20 3.18 -23.09
C ILE A 405 -18.94 2.36 -22.77
N ASN A 406 -18.04 2.93 -21.97
CA ASN A 406 -16.77 2.33 -21.57
C ASN A 406 -16.88 1.54 -20.25
N CYS A 407 -17.98 1.69 -19.51
CA CYS A 407 -18.26 1.00 -18.25
C CYS A 407 -18.20 -0.54 -18.39
N GLN A 408 -17.66 -1.22 -17.37
CA GLN A 408 -17.64 -2.70 -17.28
C GLN A 408 -18.15 -3.18 -15.90
N PRO A 409 -19.37 -3.77 -15.81
CA PRO A 409 -20.33 -3.98 -16.89
C PRO A 409 -20.91 -2.67 -17.44
N THR A 410 -21.40 -2.72 -18.67
CA THR A 410 -22.06 -1.63 -19.42
C THR A 410 -23.21 -0.96 -18.68
N LEU A 411 -23.90 -1.67 -17.77
CA LEU A 411 -24.84 -1.10 -16.81
C LEU A 411 -24.28 -1.30 -15.38
N PRO A 412 -23.54 -0.30 -14.83
CA PRO A 412 -22.84 -0.43 -13.55
C PRO A 412 -23.73 -0.83 -12.38
N GLN A 413 -23.21 -1.67 -11.47
CA GLN A 413 -23.95 -2.12 -10.30
C GLN A 413 -24.32 -0.97 -9.33
N ALA A 414 -23.53 0.11 -9.30
CA ALA A 414 -23.84 1.32 -8.56
C ALA A 414 -25.01 2.09 -9.18
N LEU A 415 -24.99 2.33 -10.51
CA LEU A 415 -26.12 2.89 -11.25
C LEU A 415 -27.41 2.12 -10.97
N LEU A 416 -27.40 0.79 -11.07
CA LEU A 416 -28.58 -0.04 -10.75
C LEU A 416 -29.03 0.03 -9.28
N LYS A 417 -28.15 0.41 -8.35
CA LYS A 417 -28.50 0.68 -6.95
C LYS A 417 -29.18 2.04 -6.80
N MET A 418 -28.73 3.05 -7.54
CA MET A 418 -29.27 4.42 -7.55
C MET A 418 -30.63 4.48 -8.27
N LEU A 419 -30.76 3.80 -9.41
CA LEU A 419 -32.05 3.64 -10.09
C LEU A 419 -33.10 2.99 -9.17
N LYS A 420 -32.71 2.03 -8.31
CA LYS A 420 -33.62 1.41 -7.34
C LYS A 420 -34.09 2.35 -6.21
N THR A 421 -33.44 3.49 -5.96
CA THR A 421 -33.92 4.47 -4.97
C THR A 421 -34.97 5.43 -5.54
N GLY A 422 -35.49 5.20 -6.75
CA GLY A 422 -36.51 6.06 -7.37
C GLY A 422 -35.96 7.39 -7.89
N ILE A 423 -34.68 7.43 -8.26
CA ILE A 423 -33.99 8.63 -8.74
C ILE A 423 -34.46 9.08 -10.14
N LEU A 424 -35.04 8.17 -10.93
CA LEU A 424 -35.80 8.47 -12.13
C LEU A 424 -37.30 8.46 -11.83
N ASN A 425 -38.06 9.38 -12.44
CA ASN A 425 -39.52 9.36 -12.39
C ASN A 425 -40.07 8.20 -13.26
N ASN A 426 -41.38 7.92 -13.18
CA ASN A 426 -41.98 6.78 -13.89
C ASN A 426 -41.83 6.88 -15.42
N GLU A 427 -41.87 8.08 -15.99
CA GLU A 427 -41.73 8.33 -17.42
C GLU A 427 -40.30 8.04 -17.90
N GLN A 428 -39.30 8.63 -17.24
CA GLN A 428 -37.88 8.41 -17.50
C GLN A 428 -37.51 6.94 -17.28
N LEU A 429 -38.02 6.29 -16.22
CA LEU A 429 -37.80 4.88 -16.01
C LEU A 429 -38.43 4.02 -17.12
N SER A 430 -39.63 4.36 -17.59
CA SER A 430 -40.31 3.68 -18.71
C SER A 430 -39.53 3.83 -20.02
N ALA A 431 -39.14 5.05 -20.37
CA ALA A 431 -38.31 5.34 -21.54
C ALA A 431 -36.95 4.61 -21.47
N LEU A 432 -36.34 4.52 -20.28
CA LEU A 432 -35.10 3.80 -20.08
C LEU A 432 -35.27 2.28 -20.21
N ASN A 433 -36.39 1.72 -19.73
CA ASN A 433 -36.71 0.29 -19.92
C ASN A 433 -36.78 -0.07 -21.41
N GLU A 434 -37.48 0.73 -22.21
CA GLU A 434 -37.59 0.53 -23.67
C GLU A 434 -36.26 0.80 -24.39
N ALA A 435 -35.51 1.84 -24.01
CA ALA A 435 -34.18 2.09 -24.57
C ALA A 435 -33.18 0.94 -24.28
N VAL A 436 -33.22 0.35 -23.07
CA VAL A 436 -32.41 -0.82 -22.69
C VAL A 436 -32.81 -2.07 -23.48
N LYS A 437 -34.11 -2.25 -23.75
CA LYS A 437 -34.69 -3.34 -24.56
C LYS A 437 -34.35 -3.21 -26.05
N ASN A 438 -34.35 -2.01 -26.61
CA ASN A 438 -33.95 -1.76 -28.00
C ASN A 438 -32.43 -1.97 -28.21
N ASN A 439 -31.61 -1.61 -27.21
CA ASN A 439 -30.15 -1.58 -27.32
C ASN A 439 -29.44 -2.80 -26.69
N VAL A 440 -30.14 -3.91 -26.44
CA VAL A 440 -29.60 -5.16 -25.85
C VAL A 440 -28.34 -5.67 -26.57
N ASN A 441 -28.27 -5.53 -27.89
CA ASN A 441 -27.11 -5.99 -28.67
C ASN A 441 -25.83 -5.20 -28.36
N LYS A 442 -25.95 -3.93 -27.95
CA LYS A 442 -24.82 -3.06 -27.57
C LYS A 442 -24.53 -3.09 -26.07
N LEU A 443 -25.57 -3.14 -25.24
CA LEU A 443 -25.46 -3.24 -23.79
C LEU A 443 -25.02 -4.64 -23.33
N GLY A 444 -25.37 -5.68 -24.08
CA GLY A 444 -25.15 -7.07 -23.72
C GLY A 444 -26.25 -7.63 -22.81
N LEU A 445 -26.86 -8.75 -23.24
CA LEU A 445 -27.98 -9.42 -22.57
C LEU A 445 -27.81 -9.59 -21.05
N ILE A 446 -26.61 -9.95 -20.58
CA ILE A 446 -26.30 -10.15 -19.15
C ILE A 446 -26.51 -8.86 -18.34
N ALA A 447 -26.13 -7.70 -18.89
CA ALA A 447 -26.32 -6.41 -18.24
C ALA A 447 -27.81 -6.03 -18.21
N SER A 448 -28.54 -6.21 -19.31
CA SER A 448 -29.99 -5.92 -19.39
C SER A 448 -30.83 -6.83 -18.48
N LEU A 449 -30.51 -8.13 -18.41
CA LEU A 449 -31.16 -9.05 -17.46
C LEU A 449 -30.88 -8.66 -16.00
N ASN A 450 -29.63 -8.30 -15.69
CA ASN A 450 -29.23 -7.82 -14.37
C ASN A 450 -29.94 -6.50 -13.99
N TYR A 451 -30.12 -5.58 -14.95
CA TYR A 451 -30.93 -4.36 -14.80
C TYR A 451 -32.38 -4.71 -14.43
N ALA A 452 -33.05 -5.55 -15.24
CA ALA A 452 -34.45 -5.90 -15.04
C ALA A 452 -34.71 -6.59 -13.70
N ILE A 453 -33.88 -7.58 -13.32
CA ILE A 453 -33.99 -8.31 -12.05
C ILE A 453 -33.69 -7.39 -10.86
N LYS A 454 -32.69 -6.51 -10.97
CA LYS A 454 -32.33 -5.60 -9.87
C LYS A 454 -33.43 -4.58 -9.59
N LEU A 455 -34.08 -4.07 -10.62
CA LEU A 455 -35.21 -3.13 -10.52
C LEU A 455 -36.58 -3.83 -10.35
N GLU A 456 -36.62 -5.16 -10.35
CA GLU A 456 -37.83 -5.97 -10.24
C GLU A 456 -38.87 -5.70 -11.35
N ASN A 457 -38.38 -5.31 -12.53
CA ASN A 457 -39.19 -5.14 -13.73
C ASN A 457 -39.34 -6.49 -14.44
N TYR A 458 -40.34 -7.25 -14.00
CA TYR A 458 -40.63 -8.61 -14.48
C TYR A 458 -41.16 -8.65 -15.93
N ASP A 459 -41.80 -7.58 -16.40
CA ASP A 459 -42.31 -7.49 -17.77
C ASP A 459 -41.17 -7.24 -18.76
N LEU A 460 -40.23 -6.33 -18.42
CA LEU A 460 -38.98 -6.15 -19.14
C LEU A 460 -38.13 -7.43 -19.11
N LEU A 461 -38.04 -8.12 -17.97
CA LEU A 461 -37.33 -9.40 -17.88
C LEU A 461 -37.90 -10.41 -18.89
N THR A 462 -39.23 -10.56 -18.93
CA THR A 462 -39.91 -11.46 -19.87
C THR A 462 -39.63 -11.07 -21.32
N ALA A 463 -39.75 -9.78 -21.66
CA ALA A 463 -39.44 -9.28 -23.01
C ALA A 463 -37.98 -9.54 -23.41
N LEU A 464 -37.01 -9.28 -22.53
CA LEU A 464 -35.59 -9.53 -22.78
C LEU A 464 -35.32 -11.02 -23.04
N LEU A 465 -35.86 -11.92 -22.21
CA LEU A 465 -35.73 -13.37 -22.37
C LEU A 465 -36.37 -13.87 -23.69
N SER A 466 -37.45 -13.24 -24.15
CA SER A 466 -38.06 -13.56 -25.46
C SER A 466 -37.24 -13.11 -26.67
N THR A 467 -36.31 -12.16 -26.52
CA THR A 467 -35.48 -11.64 -27.63
C THR A 467 -34.16 -12.39 -27.84
N SER A 468 -33.85 -13.43 -27.07
CA SER A 468 -32.56 -14.13 -27.15
C SER A 468 -32.69 -15.64 -26.87
N PRO A 469 -31.86 -16.49 -27.49
CA PRO A 469 -31.91 -17.93 -27.26
C PRO A 469 -31.38 -18.31 -25.85
N PRO A 470 -31.88 -19.41 -25.25
CA PRO A 470 -31.47 -19.86 -23.92
C PRO A 470 -30.00 -20.30 -23.82
N GLN A 471 -29.29 -20.40 -24.95
CA GLN A 471 -27.95 -20.99 -25.07
C GLN A 471 -26.94 -20.46 -24.04
N ARG A 472 -27.00 -19.16 -23.69
CA ARG A 472 -26.10 -18.55 -22.68
C ARG A 472 -26.40 -18.96 -21.23
N LEU A 473 -27.60 -19.48 -20.93
CA LEU A 473 -27.96 -20.07 -19.62
C LEU A 473 -28.18 -21.60 -19.70
N THR A 474 -27.62 -22.29 -20.70
CA THR A 474 -27.63 -23.77 -20.76
C THR A 474 -26.24 -24.42 -20.64
N THR A 475 -25.16 -23.64 -20.79
CA THR A 475 -23.76 -24.14 -20.66
C THR A 475 -23.11 -23.61 -19.38
N PHE A 476 -23.62 -24.05 -18.22
CA PHE A 476 -23.20 -23.52 -16.90
C PHE A 476 -21.72 -23.73 -16.53
N ASN A 477 -21.04 -24.67 -17.19
CA ASN A 477 -19.67 -25.08 -16.83
C ASN A 477 -18.58 -24.09 -17.27
N THR A 478 -18.93 -22.98 -17.93
CA THR A 478 -17.96 -22.01 -18.49
C THR A 478 -18.25 -20.55 -18.11
N PHE A 479 -19.04 -20.29 -17.07
CA PHE A 479 -19.41 -18.92 -16.70
C PHE A 479 -18.20 -18.06 -16.31
N HIS A 480 -18.13 -16.86 -16.89
CA HIS A 480 -17.05 -15.92 -16.62
C HIS A 480 -17.31 -15.06 -15.38
N LYS A 481 -16.25 -14.42 -14.88
CA LYS A 481 -16.23 -13.52 -13.70
C LYS A 481 -17.35 -12.47 -13.67
N HIS A 482 -17.85 -12.06 -14.82
CA HIS A 482 -18.88 -11.03 -14.99
C HIS A 482 -20.33 -11.55 -14.85
N GLU A 483 -20.55 -12.86 -14.90
CA GLU A 483 -21.90 -13.47 -14.97
C GLU A 483 -22.38 -13.99 -13.60
N TYR A 484 -21.45 -14.37 -12.72
CA TYR A 484 -21.74 -14.78 -11.33
C TYR A 484 -22.64 -13.79 -10.53
N PRO A 485 -22.50 -12.45 -10.65
CA PRO A 485 -23.40 -11.50 -9.97
C PRO A 485 -24.86 -11.55 -10.45
N LEU A 486 -25.10 -11.94 -11.70
CA LEU A 486 -26.45 -12.16 -12.25
C LEU A 486 -27.02 -13.48 -11.71
N LEU A 487 -26.26 -14.57 -11.76
CA LEU A 487 -26.69 -15.89 -11.29
C LEU A 487 -27.05 -15.89 -9.80
N LYS A 488 -26.24 -15.21 -8.97
CA LYS A 488 -26.54 -14.94 -7.55
C LYS A 488 -27.90 -14.25 -7.39
N ARG A 489 -28.19 -13.20 -8.18
CA ARG A 489 -29.47 -12.48 -8.13
C ARG A 489 -30.65 -13.31 -8.56
N ILE A 490 -30.49 -14.17 -9.57
CA ILE A 490 -31.53 -15.11 -9.99
C ILE A 490 -31.83 -16.10 -8.84
N CYS A 491 -30.81 -16.62 -8.17
CA CYS A 491 -30.99 -17.51 -7.02
C CYS A 491 -31.61 -16.83 -5.77
N GLU A 492 -31.41 -15.52 -5.63
CA GLU A 492 -31.93 -14.69 -4.52
C GLU A 492 -33.34 -14.12 -4.79
N ASN A 493 -33.82 -14.08 -6.05
CA ASN A 493 -35.16 -13.61 -6.42
C ASN A 493 -36.00 -14.76 -7.02
N SER A 494 -36.94 -15.31 -6.23
CA SER A 494 -37.79 -16.44 -6.66
C SER A 494 -38.64 -16.13 -7.89
N LYS A 495 -39.22 -14.94 -7.99
CA LYS A 495 -40.08 -14.56 -9.12
C LYS A 495 -39.28 -14.39 -10.41
N ALA A 496 -38.04 -13.89 -10.33
CA ALA A 496 -37.13 -13.87 -11.48
C ALA A 496 -36.73 -15.28 -11.91
N TRP A 497 -36.46 -16.19 -10.96
CA TRP A 497 -36.17 -17.60 -11.24
C TRP A 497 -37.36 -18.34 -11.88
N GLU A 498 -38.58 -18.12 -11.39
CA GLU A 498 -39.83 -18.65 -11.96
C GLU A 498 -40.03 -18.20 -13.42
N ILE A 499 -39.80 -16.92 -13.72
CA ILE A 499 -39.93 -16.35 -15.09
C ILE A 499 -38.83 -16.89 -16.01
N ILE A 500 -37.58 -17.03 -15.53
CA ILE A 500 -36.49 -17.56 -16.36
C ILE A 500 -36.74 -19.03 -16.71
N ILE A 501 -37.28 -19.83 -15.80
CA ILE A 501 -37.61 -21.24 -16.07
C ILE A 501 -38.88 -21.38 -16.93
N SER A 502 -39.88 -20.52 -16.78
CA SER A 502 -41.08 -20.61 -17.63
C SER A 502 -40.80 -20.19 -19.09
N VAL A 503 -39.90 -19.23 -19.32
CA VAL A 503 -39.47 -18.83 -20.67
C VAL A 503 -38.38 -19.76 -21.22
N TRP A 504 -37.42 -20.21 -20.39
CA TRP A 504 -36.32 -21.10 -20.79
C TRP A 504 -36.24 -22.37 -19.90
N PRO A 505 -37.15 -23.36 -20.06
CA PRO A 505 -37.14 -24.58 -19.23
C PRO A 505 -35.83 -25.37 -19.25
N THR A 506 -35.09 -25.31 -20.36
CA THR A 506 -33.77 -25.95 -20.52
C THR A 506 -32.71 -25.43 -19.53
N ALA A 507 -32.91 -24.25 -18.94
CA ALA A 507 -32.01 -23.69 -17.93
C ALA A 507 -32.24 -24.26 -16.52
N GLU A 508 -33.37 -24.94 -16.25
CA GLU A 508 -33.77 -25.35 -14.89
C GLU A 508 -32.71 -26.19 -14.17
N LYS A 509 -32.30 -27.34 -14.75
CA LYS A 509 -31.29 -28.23 -14.16
C LYS A 509 -30.01 -27.48 -13.79
N SER A 510 -29.58 -26.62 -14.71
CA SER A 510 -28.36 -25.82 -14.64
C SER A 510 -28.44 -24.73 -13.55
N LEU A 511 -29.56 -24.00 -13.49
CA LEU A 511 -29.86 -23.04 -12.42
C LEU A 511 -29.99 -23.72 -11.06
N ASN A 512 -30.59 -24.91 -10.98
CA ASN A 512 -30.70 -25.68 -9.75
C ASN A 512 -29.33 -26.16 -9.25
N ALA A 513 -28.45 -26.62 -10.13
CA ALA A 513 -27.08 -26.97 -9.79
C ALA A 513 -26.31 -25.77 -9.20
N PHE A 514 -26.36 -24.60 -9.86
CA PHE A 514 -25.74 -23.38 -9.33
C PHE A 514 -26.38 -22.90 -8.03
N ARG A 515 -27.71 -22.99 -7.88
CA ARG A 515 -28.42 -22.62 -6.65
C ARG A 515 -27.99 -23.49 -5.47
N LEU A 516 -27.82 -24.79 -5.68
CA LEU A 516 -27.29 -25.72 -4.69
C LEU A 516 -25.82 -25.39 -4.34
N ARG A 517 -24.96 -25.13 -5.34
CA ARG A 517 -23.58 -24.67 -5.14
C ARG A 517 -23.50 -23.38 -4.31
N TYR A 518 -24.27 -22.36 -4.68
CA TYR A 518 -24.29 -21.08 -3.97
C TYR A 518 -24.76 -21.23 -2.52
N LEU A 519 -25.76 -22.09 -2.28
CA LEU A 519 -26.18 -22.45 -0.92
C LEU A 519 -25.04 -23.14 -0.14
N LEU A 520 -24.28 -24.05 -0.75
CA LEU A 520 -23.12 -24.69 -0.12
C LEU A 520 -22.04 -23.65 0.26
N GLU A 521 -21.78 -22.67 -0.61
CA GLU A 521 -20.81 -21.59 -0.37
C GLU A 521 -21.22 -20.60 0.71
N GLN A 522 -22.50 -20.19 0.82
CA GLN A 522 -22.91 -19.21 1.84
C GLN A 522 -22.98 -19.78 3.26
N ASN A 523 -23.07 -21.11 3.40
CA ASN A 523 -23.46 -21.74 4.65
C ASN A 523 -22.27 -21.98 5.61
N LYS A 524 -22.22 -21.18 6.70
CA LYS A 524 -21.09 -21.13 7.65
C LYS A 524 -20.97 -22.33 8.60
N SER A 525 -22.02 -23.11 8.84
CA SER A 525 -22.01 -24.25 9.77
C SER A 525 -23.03 -25.32 9.38
N TYR A 526 -22.57 -26.48 8.91
CA TYR A 526 -23.39 -27.64 8.51
C TYR A 526 -22.74 -28.95 8.94
N PRO A 527 -23.55 -29.99 9.21
CA PRO A 527 -23.76 -30.99 8.15
C PRO A 527 -25.22 -31.32 7.86
N LYS A 528 -26.02 -31.69 8.88
CA LYS A 528 -27.18 -32.61 8.70
C LYS A 528 -28.17 -32.25 7.58
N LYS A 529 -28.72 -31.02 7.54
CA LYS A 529 -29.75 -30.69 6.53
C LYS A 529 -29.23 -30.68 5.08
N ILE A 530 -27.99 -30.24 4.84
CA ILE A 530 -27.41 -30.18 3.49
C ILE A 530 -26.71 -31.49 3.10
N ALA A 531 -26.09 -32.22 4.03
CA ALA A 531 -25.66 -33.60 3.77
C ALA A 531 -26.85 -34.48 3.34
N ASN A 532 -28.02 -34.31 3.97
CA ASN A 532 -29.28 -34.96 3.57
C ASN A 532 -29.90 -34.43 2.26
N LEU A 533 -29.36 -33.38 1.65
CA LEU A 533 -29.71 -32.91 0.31
C LEU A 533 -28.70 -33.42 -0.72
N LEU A 534 -27.40 -33.33 -0.43
CA LEU A 534 -26.33 -33.88 -1.28
C LEU A 534 -26.48 -35.40 -1.46
N ALA A 535 -26.79 -36.14 -0.39
CA ALA A 535 -27.02 -37.59 -0.43
C ALA A 535 -28.36 -38.01 -1.08
N LYS A 536 -29.09 -37.07 -1.70
CA LYS A 536 -30.25 -37.35 -2.57
C LYS A 536 -29.98 -37.09 -4.06
N LEU A 537 -28.83 -36.49 -4.38
CA LEU A 537 -28.38 -36.30 -5.75
C LEU A 537 -27.74 -37.58 -6.26
N SER A 538 -27.79 -37.80 -7.57
CA SER A 538 -26.94 -38.80 -8.21
C SER A 538 -25.47 -38.35 -8.20
N GLU A 539 -24.55 -39.32 -8.32
CA GLU A 539 -23.11 -39.06 -8.34
C GLU A 539 -22.69 -38.12 -9.48
N SER A 540 -23.39 -38.16 -10.62
CA SER A 540 -23.17 -37.26 -11.76
C SER A 540 -23.63 -35.82 -11.49
N GLU A 541 -24.80 -35.63 -10.87
CA GLU A 541 -25.29 -34.31 -10.46
C GLU A 541 -24.42 -33.69 -9.37
N LEU A 542 -23.94 -34.50 -8.42
CA LEU A 542 -23.01 -34.03 -7.38
C LEU A 542 -21.67 -33.60 -7.99
N LEU A 543 -21.12 -34.36 -8.94
CA LEU A 543 -19.89 -34.02 -9.65
C LEU A 543 -20.07 -32.74 -10.50
N GLU A 544 -21.21 -32.57 -11.15
CA GLU A 544 -21.57 -31.36 -11.91
C GLU A 544 -21.62 -30.11 -11.00
N ILE A 545 -22.31 -30.20 -9.85
CA ILE A 545 -22.37 -29.12 -8.85
C ILE A 545 -20.99 -28.77 -8.29
N VAL A 546 -20.15 -29.78 -8.07
CA VAL A 546 -18.80 -29.59 -7.54
C VAL A 546 -17.88 -28.89 -8.54
N ASN A 547 -17.96 -29.23 -9.84
CA ASN A 547 -17.06 -28.74 -10.88
C ASN A 547 -17.40 -27.33 -11.41
N ILE A 548 -18.59 -26.79 -11.14
CA ILE A 548 -18.92 -25.39 -11.47
C ILE A 548 -17.94 -24.44 -10.76
N LYS A 549 -17.44 -23.43 -11.49
CA LYS A 549 -16.43 -22.48 -11.02
C LYS A 549 -17.01 -21.17 -10.48
N ASP A 550 -16.30 -20.55 -9.53
CA ASP A 550 -16.58 -19.18 -9.07
C ASP A 550 -15.78 -18.12 -9.86
N ILE A 551 -15.90 -16.86 -9.43
CA ILE A 551 -15.25 -15.69 -10.06
C ILE A 551 -13.72 -15.73 -10.11
N ASP A 552 -13.08 -16.59 -9.31
CA ASP A 552 -11.62 -16.75 -9.26
C ASP A 552 -11.20 -18.12 -9.86
N GLY A 553 -12.14 -18.82 -10.50
CA GLY A 553 -11.93 -20.10 -11.18
C GLY A 553 -12.01 -21.31 -10.25
N ASN A 554 -12.45 -21.13 -9.01
CA ASN A 554 -12.43 -22.20 -8.01
C ASN A 554 -13.61 -23.14 -8.16
N ASN A 555 -13.37 -24.46 -8.13
CA ASN A 555 -14.45 -25.43 -7.95
C ASN A 555 -14.98 -25.44 -6.50
N LEU A 556 -16.11 -26.09 -6.22
CA LEU A 556 -16.79 -25.97 -4.91
C LEU A 556 -15.88 -26.31 -3.73
N LEU A 557 -15.03 -27.34 -3.85
CA LEU A 557 -14.11 -27.73 -2.77
C LEU A 557 -13.11 -26.61 -2.46
N GLN A 558 -12.63 -25.92 -3.49
CA GLN A 558 -11.72 -24.77 -3.37
C GLN A 558 -12.43 -23.55 -2.79
N SER A 559 -13.66 -23.25 -3.22
CA SER A 559 -14.47 -22.14 -2.65
C SER A 559 -14.81 -22.35 -1.16
N VAL A 560 -14.84 -23.60 -0.66
CA VAL A 560 -15.05 -23.93 0.76
C VAL A 560 -13.81 -24.45 1.49
N CYS A 561 -12.60 -24.28 0.94
CA CYS A 561 -11.35 -24.86 1.48
C CYS A 561 -11.11 -24.55 2.98
N TYR A 562 -11.52 -23.38 3.45
CA TYR A 562 -11.44 -22.96 4.86
C TYR A 562 -12.50 -23.58 5.79
N ARG A 563 -13.31 -24.57 5.33
CA ARG A 563 -14.43 -25.18 6.08
C ARG A 563 -14.33 -26.71 6.07
N THR A 564 -13.55 -27.24 7.00
CA THR A 564 -12.77 -28.46 6.75
C THR A 564 -13.52 -29.76 7.03
N ALA A 565 -14.44 -29.77 8.01
CA ALA A 565 -15.37 -30.89 8.20
C ALA A 565 -16.31 -31.09 6.99
N SER A 566 -16.78 -29.98 6.40
CA SER A 566 -17.61 -29.99 5.18
C SER A 566 -16.83 -30.51 3.97
N LEU A 567 -15.57 -30.07 3.80
CA LEU A 567 -14.70 -30.47 2.70
C LEU A 567 -14.53 -32.00 2.62
N ILE A 568 -14.19 -32.63 3.76
CA ILE A 568 -14.04 -34.09 3.89
C ILE A 568 -15.37 -34.82 3.65
N THR A 569 -16.50 -34.24 4.07
CA THR A 569 -17.83 -34.85 3.84
C THR A 569 -18.22 -34.80 2.36
N ILE A 570 -18.03 -33.68 1.67
CA ILE A 570 -18.35 -33.57 0.23
C ILE A 570 -17.44 -34.51 -0.59
N LEU A 571 -16.14 -34.54 -0.30
CA LEU A 571 -15.19 -35.40 -1.01
C LEU A 571 -15.48 -36.91 -0.83
N LYS A 572 -16.01 -37.32 0.34
CA LYS A 572 -16.46 -38.71 0.58
C LYS A 572 -17.70 -39.09 -0.22
N LEU A 573 -18.58 -38.14 -0.55
CA LEU A 573 -19.78 -38.39 -1.35
C LEU A 573 -19.49 -38.49 -2.86
N LEU A 574 -18.28 -38.12 -3.30
CA LEU A 574 -17.84 -38.28 -4.69
C LEU A 574 -17.26 -39.68 -4.96
N PRO A 575 -17.49 -40.26 -6.16
CA PRO A 575 -16.82 -41.47 -6.63
C PRO A 575 -15.31 -41.35 -6.56
N GLU A 576 -14.64 -42.40 -6.10
CA GLU A 576 -13.21 -42.38 -5.75
C GLU A 576 -12.30 -42.06 -6.94
N ASP A 577 -12.63 -42.57 -8.12
CA ASP A 577 -11.96 -42.30 -9.39
C ASP A 577 -12.14 -40.85 -9.87
N LYS A 578 -13.21 -40.16 -9.44
CA LYS A 578 -13.50 -38.75 -9.77
C LYS A 578 -12.91 -37.75 -8.78
N ARG A 579 -12.57 -38.17 -7.55
CA ARG A 579 -11.96 -37.30 -6.53
C ARG A 579 -10.68 -36.61 -7.02
N ILE A 580 -9.83 -37.34 -7.74
CA ILE A 580 -8.55 -36.83 -8.24
C ILE A 580 -8.76 -35.64 -9.18
N SER A 581 -9.66 -35.75 -10.17
CA SER A 581 -9.95 -34.67 -11.12
C SER A 581 -10.41 -33.39 -10.43
N VAL A 582 -11.24 -33.48 -9.39
CA VAL A 582 -11.70 -32.30 -8.63
C VAL A 582 -10.58 -31.69 -7.79
N VAL A 583 -9.77 -32.50 -7.11
CA VAL A 583 -8.72 -32.00 -6.21
C VAL A 583 -7.55 -31.38 -6.98
N PHE A 584 -7.25 -31.89 -8.18
CA PHE A 584 -6.12 -31.46 -9.02
C PHE A 584 -6.45 -30.30 -9.95
N GLU A 585 -7.73 -30.07 -10.23
CA GLU A 585 -8.19 -28.95 -11.06
C GLU A 585 -7.67 -27.62 -10.52
N GLN A 586 -7.26 -26.73 -11.43
CA GLN A 586 -6.66 -25.44 -11.09
C GLN A 586 -7.67 -24.30 -11.24
N ASN A 587 -7.52 -23.28 -10.37
CA ASN A 587 -8.22 -22.00 -10.46
C ASN A 587 -7.49 -21.01 -11.41
N ASN A 588 -7.94 -19.76 -11.47
CA ASN A 588 -7.34 -18.74 -12.36
C ASN A 588 -5.89 -18.34 -12.00
N GLU A 589 -5.39 -18.75 -10.83
CA GLU A 589 -4.01 -18.55 -10.36
C GLU A 589 -3.13 -19.81 -10.56
N GLY A 590 -3.69 -20.87 -11.18
CA GLY A 590 -3.07 -22.19 -11.24
C GLY A 590 -3.15 -22.97 -9.92
N ASN A 591 -3.72 -22.42 -8.86
CA ASN A 591 -3.79 -23.08 -7.56
C ASN A 591 -4.85 -24.19 -7.59
N ASN A 592 -4.45 -25.42 -7.23
CA ASN A 592 -5.39 -26.53 -6.99
C ASN A 592 -5.91 -26.53 -5.53
N LEU A 593 -6.74 -27.51 -5.13
CA LEU A 593 -7.32 -27.52 -3.77
C LEU A 593 -6.24 -27.54 -2.67
N LEU A 594 -5.19 -28.34 -2.87
CA LEU A 594 -4.13 -28.55 -1.88
C LEU A 594 -3.21 -27.33 -1.75
N HIS A 595 -3.27 -26.39 -2.70
CA HIS A 595 -2.58 -25.09 -2.60
C HIS A 595 -3.28 -24.09 -1.67
N ARG A 596 -4.57 -24.33 -1.35
CA ARG A 596 -5.46 -23.34 -0.70
C ARG A 596 -6.04 -23.78 0.65
N ILE A 597 -6.04 -25.07 0.97
CA ILE A 597 -6.42 -25.56 2.31
C ILE A 597 -5.33 -25.26 3.35
N ASP A 598 -5.74 -25.16 4.62
CA ASP A 598 -4.81 -25.18 5.75
C ASP A 598 -4.07 -26.54 5.82
N PRO A 599 -2.74 -26.56 6.01
CA PRO A 599 -1.94 -27.78 6.00
C PRO A 599 -2.41 -28.89 6.95
N SER A 600 -2.99 -28.54 8.10
CA SER A 600 -3.44 -29.52 9.10
C SER A 600 -4.56 -30.45 8.59
N PHE A 601 -5.21 -30.10 7.47
CA PHE A 601 -6.26 -30.91 6.85
C PHE A 601 -5.78 -31.72 5.63
N LEU A 602 -4.52 -31.56 5.18
CA LEU A 602 -3.93 -32.35 4.10
C LEU A 602 -4.01 -33.85 4.38
N LYS A 603 -3.69 -34.28 5.62
CA LYS A 603 -3.75 -35.70 6.01
C LYS A 603 -5.16 -36.28 5.85
N GLY A 604 -6.19 -35.47 6.10
CA GLY A 604 -7.60 -35.87 5.94
C GLY A 604 -8.05 -35.97 4.48
N ILE A 605 -7.51 -35.13 3.59
CA ILE A 605 -7.85 -35.11 2.16
C ILE A 605 -7.04 -36.15 1.36
N LEU A 606 -5.74 -36.28 1.62
CA LEU A 606 -4.86 -37.25 0.95
C LEU A 606 -5.32 -38.70 1.23
N ASN A 607 -5.81 -38.99 2.44
CA ASN A 607 -6.42 -40.29 2.78
C ASN A 607 -7.63 -40.66 1.91
N LEU A 608 -8.33 -39.69 1.31
CA LEU A 608 -9.49 -39.93 0.44
C LEU A 608 -9.11 -40.07 -1.04
N LEU A 609 -7.82 -39.88 -1.38
CA LEU A 609 -7.27 -40.11 -2.71
C LEU A 609 -6.59 -41.49 -2.80
N PRO A 610 -6.67 -42.16 -3.96
CA PRO A 610 -5.85 -43.34 -4.26
C PRO A 610 -4.35 -43.08 -4.07
N GLU A 611 -3.64 -44.05 -3.49
CA GLU A 611 -2.26 -43.89 -3.02
C GLU A 611 -1.30 -43.40 -4.10
N ASN A 612 -1.36 -44.00 -5.29
CA ASN A 612 -0.56 -43.67 -6.46
C ASN A 612 -0.68 -42.19 -6.90
N ASN A 613 -1.78 -41.53 -6.57
CA ASN A 613 -2.02 -40.13 -6.92
C ASN A 613 -1.60 -39.14 -5.82
N ARG A 614 -1.37 -39.59 -4.57
CA ARG A 614 -1.02 -38.71 -3.44
C ARG A 614 0.32 -37.99 -3.66
N TRP A 615 1.28 -38.67 -4.30
CA TRP A 615 2.56 -38.07 -4.69
C TRP A 615 2.37 -36.92 -5.69
N THR A 616 1.68 -37.19 -6.80
CA THR A 616 1.34 -36.19 -7.83
C THR A 616 0.51 -35.04 -7.25
N ALA A 617 -0.34 -35.31 -6.25
CA ALA A 617 -1.14 -34.29 -5.58
C ALA A 617 -0.27 -33.25 -4.88
N LEU A 618 0.84 -33.67 -4.27
CA LEU A 618 1.76 -32.80 -3.52
C LEU A 618 2.81 -32.11 -4.42
N THR A 619 3.12 -32.68 -5.58
CA THR A 619 4.13 -32.17 -6.54
C THR A 619 3.53 -31.45 -7.77
N ASN A 620 2.20 -31.37 -7.86
CA ASN A 620 1.50 -30.53 -8.84
C ASN A 620 1.85 -29.05 -8.60
N LYS A 621 2.13 -28.31 -9.68
CA LYS A 621 2.58 -26.91 -9.70
C LYS A 621 1.45 -25.93 -10.01
N ASN A 622 1.45 -24.75 -9.39
CA ASN A 622 0.62 -23.62 -9.81
C ASN A 622 1.29 -22.74 -10.89
N SER A 623 0.63 -21.65 -11.29
CA SER A 623 1.13 -20.73 -12.34
C SER A 623 2.40 -19.96 -11.96
N ASN A 624 2.84 -20.04 -10.70
CA ASN A 624 4.09 -19.46 -10.21
C ASN A 624 5.20 -20.54 -10.07
N ASP A 625 5.03 -21.70 -10.70
CA ASP A 625 5.86 -22.91 -10.58
C ASP A 625 5.92 -23.55 -9.18
N CYS A 626 5.22 -22.99 -8.17
CA CYS A 626 5.25 -23.49 -6.79
C CYS A 626 4.43 -24.78 -6.61
N ILE A 627 4.89 -25.69 -5.75
CA ILE A 627 4.20 -26.95 -5.41
C ILE A 627 3.57 -26.93 -4.01
N VAL A 628 2.83 -27.99 -3.66
CA VAL A 628 2.20 -28.12 -2.32
C VAL A 628 3.24 -28.35 -1.22
N LEU A 629 4.32 -29.11 -1.47
CA LEU A 629 5.35 -29.37 -0.45
C LEU A 629 6.07 -28.10 0.04
N GLU A 630 6.18 -27.07 -0.81
CA GLU A 630 6.96 -25.86 -0.51
C GLU A 630 6.35 -25.02 0.63
N ARG A 631 5.01 -24.98 0.71
CA ARG A 631 4.28 -24.28 1.79
C ARG A 631 4.26 -25.04 3.13
N LEU A 632 4.78 -26.26 3.20
CA LEU A 632 4.69 -27.09 4.41
C LEU A 632 5.90 -26.87 5.34
N ALA A 633 5.60 -26.89 6.64
CA ALA A 633 6.59 -27.05 7.69
C ALA A 633 7.04 -28.51 7.84
N LEU A 634 8.16 -28.74 8.53
CA LEU A 634 8.78 -30.06 8.65
C LEU A 634 7.89 -31.07 9.41
N ASP A 635 7.25 -30.63 10.49
CA ASP A 635 6.27 -31.39 11.27
C ASP A 635 5.08 -31.83 10.42
N GLN A 636 4.51 -30.91 9.64
CA GLN A 636 3.41 -31.16 8.71
C GLN A 636 3.79 -32.16 7.61
N ILE A 637 5.05 -32.18 7.17
CA ILE A 637 5.55 -33.19 6.23
C ILE A 637 5.66 -34.56 6.89
N ILE A 638 6.21 -34.64 8.10
CA ILE A 638 6.35 -35.88 8.86
C ILE A 638 4.98 -36.55 9.06
N ASP A 639 3.97 -35.75 9.41
CA ASP A 639 2.57 -36.18 9.54
C ASP A 639 1.92 -36.62 8.21
N LEU A 640 2.59 -36.52 7.06
CA LEU A 640 2.11 -36.96 5.75
C LEU A 640 2.94 -38.09 5.11
N LEU A 641 4.16 -38.36 5.59
CA LEU A 641 5.05 -39.38 5.01
C LEU A 641 4.43 -40.78 4.99
N ASP A 642 3.65 -41.12 6.01
CA ASP A 642 2.96 -42.41 6.15
C ASP A 642 1.90 -42.65 5.06
N LEU A 643 1.32 -41.58 4.49
CA LEU A 643 0.29 -41.67 3.45
C LEU A 643 0.86 -41.83 2.03
N LEU A 644 2.15 -41.57 1.82
CA LEU A 644 2.76 -41.56 0.50
C LEU A 644 3.26 -42.95 0.07
N PRO A 645 3.26 -43.26 -1.24
CA PRO A 645 3.91 -44.46 -1.76
C PRO A 645 5.34 -44.58 -1.25
N HIS A 646 5.73 -45.76 -0.77
CA HIS A 646 7.00 -46.01 -0.08
C HIS A 646 8.23 -45.44 -0.83
N GLU A 647 8.29 -45.70 -2.13
CA GLU A 647 9.34 -45.24 -3.07
C GLU A 647 9.43 -43.71 -3.23
N LYS A 648 8.37 -42.97 -2.88
CA LYS A 648 8.27 -41.51 -3.08
C LYS A 648 8.53 -40.69 -1.81
N ARG A 649 8.75 -41.35 -0.67
CA ARG A 649 8.95 -40.66 0.62
C ARG A 649 10.30 -39.93 0.69
N LEU A 650 11.32 -40.41 -0.02
CA LEU A 650 12.61 -39.72 -0.14
C LEU A 650 12.50 -38.44 -0.99
N GLU A 651 11.80 -38.52 -2.13
CA GLU A 651 11.66 -37.41 -3.09
C GLU A 651 10.98 -36.18 -2.46
N VAL A 652 10.19 -36.33 -1.38
CA VAL A 652 9.63 -35.20 -0.61
C VAL A 652 10.71 -34.19 -0.21
N PHE A 653 11.90 -34.68 0.16
CA PHE A 653 12.97 -33.86 0.72
C PHE A 653 13.89 -33.25 -0.36
N THR A 654 13.78 -33.66 -1.62
CA THR A 654 14.59 -33.09 -2.71
C THR A 654 14.06 -31.76 -3.24
N TYR A 655 12.78 -31.43 -2.97
CA TYR A 655 12.16 -30.19 -3.49
C TYR A 655 12.56 -28.91 -2.75
N LYS A 656 12.92 -28.97 -1.45
CA LYS A 656 13.52 -27.83 -0.72
C LYS A 656 15.04 -27.98 -0.58
N SER A 657 15.74 -28.09 -1.72
CA SER A 657 17.19 -28.37 -1.74
C SER A 657 18.08 -27.31 -1.08
N ASN A 658 17.57 -26.11 -0.83
CA ASN A 658 18.30 -24.98 -0.24
C ASN A 658 17.85 -24.64 1.19
N ASN A 659 18.06 -25.55 2.15
CA ASN A 659 17.95 -25.35 3.61
C ASN A 659 16.61 -24.82 4.22
N ASP A 660 15.56 -24.57 3.45
CA ASP A 660 14.27 -24.00 3.91
C ASP A 660 13.40 -24.91 4.82
N PHE A 661 13.87 -26.09 5.22
CA PHE A 661 13.30 -26.83 6.35
C PHE A 661 13.86 -26.37 7.71
N GLY A 662 14.87 -25.49 7.70
CA GLY A 662 15.67 -25.16 8.87
C GLY A 662 16.52 -26.36 9.31
N GLU A 663 16.86 -26.37 10.60
CA GLU A 663 17.58 -27.46 11.24
C GLU A 663 16.64 -28.63 11.52
N ILE A 664 16.70 -29.67 10.68
CA ILE A 664 16.00 -30.95 10.91
C ILE A 664 16.63 -31.61 12.14
N LYS A 665 15.88 -31.71 13.24
CA LYS A 665 16.42 -32.12 14.54
C LYS A 665 16.44 -33.64 14.68
N TYR A 666 17.25 -34.15 15.61
CA TYR A 666 17.25 -35.56 15.98
C TYR A 666 15.84 -36.10 16.34
N SER A 667 15.01 -35.31 17.02
CA SER A 667 13.61 -35.63 17.33
C SER A 667 12.73 -35.86 16.09
N ASP A 668 13.12 -35.32 14.95
CA ASP A 668 12.40 -35.38 13.70
C ASP A 668 12.95 -36.51 12.82
N LEU A 669 14.27 -36.71 12.79
CA LEU A 669 14.90 -37.89 12.18
C LEU A 669 14.41 -39.22 12.79
N LEU A 670 14.17 -39.25 14.11
CA LEU A 670 13.55 -40.40 14.78
C LEU A 670 12.15 -40.75 14.24
N LYS A 671 11.42 -39.77 13.68
CA LYS A 671 10.10 -39.97 13.05
C LYS A 671 10.23 -40.25 11.54
N ILE A 672 11.15 -39.57 10.86
CA ILE A 672 11.37 -39.66 9.42
C ILE A 672 11.95 -41.02 9.03
N LEU A 673 13.08 -41.43 9.63
CA LEU A 673 13.83 -42.59 9.17
C LEU A 673 13.00 -43.90 9.18
N PRO A 674 12.19 -44.23 10.21
CA PRO A 674 11.37 -45.44 10.20
C PRO A 674 10.34 -45.49 9.06
N LEU A 675 9.91 -44.33 8.54
CA LEU A 675 8.91 -44.23 7.47
C LEU A 675 9.53 -44.35 6.06
N LEU A 676 10.85 -44.21 5.92
CA LEU A 676 11.57 -44.31 4.66
C LEU A 676 11.95 -45.75 4.29
N PRO A 677 12.13 -46.04 2.97
CA PRO A 677 12.78 -47.25 2.49
C PRO A 677 14.18 -47.43 3.11
N GLU A 678 14.57 -48.68 3.34
CA GLU A 678 15.82 -49.00 4.04
C GLU A 678 17.09 -48.55 3.27
N SER A 679 17.00 -48.49 1.94
CA SER A 679 18.00 -47.91 1.03
C SER A 679 18.17 -46.40 1.21
N ASP A 680 17.10 -45.71 1.59
CA ASP A 680 16.93 -44.27 1.42
C ASP A 680 17.21 -43.50 2.72
N ARG A 681 17.03 -44.17 3.87
CA ARG A 681 17.36 -43.64 5.22
C ARG A 681 18.77 -43.04 5.31
N VAL A 682 19.71 -43.66 4.61
CA VAL A 682 21.12 -43.25 4.54
C VAL A 682 21.29 -41.87 3.88
N TYR A 683 20.50 -41.57 2.85
CA TYR A 683 20.61 -40.29 2.10
C TYR A 683 20.19 -39.09 2.98
N ILE A 684 19.02 -39.16 3.62
CA ILE A 684 18.56 -38.06 4.49
C ILE A 684 19.49 -37.90 5.69
N LEU A 685 19.97 -39.02 6.26
CA LEU A 685 20.90 -38.96 7.37
C LEU A 685 22.18 -38.21 6.97
N TYR A 686 22.83 -38.57 5.85
CA TYR A 686 24.04 -37.86 5.37
C TYR A 686 23.82 -36.34 5.22
N GLN A 687 22.69 -35.90 4.67
CA GLN A 687 22.38 -34.48 4.45
C GLN A 687 22.32 -33.62 5.73
N LYS A 688 22.28 -34.24 6.93
CA LYS A 688 22.25 -33.55 8.23
C LYS A 688 23.16 -34.17 9.29
N ILE A 689 24.01 -35.13 8.93
CA ILE A 689 24.78 -35.96 9.88
C ILE A 689 25.81 -35.14 10.68
N GLU A 690 26.31 -34.06 10.07
CA GLU A 690 27.27 -33.11 10.63
C GLU A 690 26.66 -32.16 11.68
N LEU A 691 25.33 -32.08 11.77
CA LEU A 691 24.59 -31.26 12.73
C LEU A 691 24.14 -32.05 13.97
N LEU A 692 24.31 -33.37 13.98
CA LEU A 692 23.82 -34.26 15.05
C LEU A 692 24.90 -34.53 16.09
N ALA A 693 24.49 -34.62 17.36
CA ALA A 693 25.41 -35.05 18.41
C ALA A 693 25.71 -36.57 18.29
N LEU A 694 26.89 -37.00 18.73
CA LEU A 694 27.36 -38.38 18.58
C LEU A 694 26.39 -39.43 19.18
N ASN A 695 25.80 -39.13 20.34
CA ASN A 695 24.78 -39.96 20.98
C ASN A 695 23.49 -40.07 20.15
N GLU A 696 23.11 -39.01 19.44
CA GLU A 696 21.95 -38.98 18.54
C GLU A 696 22.20 -39.87 17.33
N ILE A 697 23.37 -39.72 16.70
CA ILE A 697 23.81 -40.58 15.57
C ILE A 697 23.80 -42.05 15.98
N ILE A 698 24.37 -42.39 17.14
CA ILE A 698 24.39 -43.78 17.67
C ILE A 698 22.98 -44.37 17.79
N ASN A 699 22.01 -43.59 18.26
CA ASN A 699 20.63 -44.05 18.38
C ASN A 699 19.97 -44.27 17.00
N LEU A 700 20.26 -43.40 16.02
CA LEU A 700 19.73 -43.52 14.65
C LEU A 700 20.33 -44.71 13.87
N LEU A 701 21.56 -45.13 14.16
CA LEU A 701 22.21 -46.28 13.48
C LEU A 701 21.41 -47.58 13.61
N HIS A 702 20.63 -47.77 14.69
CA HIS A 702 19.74 -48.91 14.84
C HIS A 702 18.68 -49.01 13.73
N LEU A 703 18.24 -47.86 13.19
CA LEU A 703 17.22 -47.75 12.13
C LEU A 703 17.78 -48.03 10.73
N LEU A 704 19.10 -48.22 10.59
CA LEU A 704 19.77 -48.52 9.33
C LEU A 704 20.05 -50.02 9.16
N PRO A 705 20.04 -50.55 7.92
CA PRO A 705 20.56 -51.88 7.60
C PRO A 705 21.99 -52.05 8.08
N GLN A 706 22.30 -53.22 8.64
CA GLN A 706 23.60 -53.50 9.26
C GLN A 706 24.78 -53.28 8.30
N GLU A 707 24.62 -53.71 7.05
CA GLU A 707 25.57 -53.51 5.93
C GLU A 707 25.81 -52.04 5.53
N LYS A 708 24.93 -51.11 5.90
CA LYS A 708 25.11 -49.66 5.64
C LYS A 708 25.67 -48.91 6.86
N ARG A 709 25.57 -49.46 8.07
CA ARG A 709 26.07 -48.80 9.30
C ARG A 709 27.56 -48.50 9.24
N LEU A 710 28.37 -49.42 8.71
CA LEU A 710 29.81 -49.20 8.52
C LEU A 710 30.06 -47.99 7.60
N ALA A 711 29.43 -47.95 6.42
CA ALA A 711 29.59 -46.85 5.47
C ALA A 711 29.16 -45.50 6.08
N VAL A 712 28.05 -45.48 6.83
CA VAL A 712 27.58 -44.27 7.52
C VAL A 712 28.57 -43.82 8.58
N LEU A 713 28.99 -44.72 9.49
CA LEU A 713 29.98 -44.43 10.52
C LEU A 713 31.32 -43.96 9.93
N THR A 714 31.74 -44.54 8.80
CA THR A 714 32.94 -44.14 8.05
C THR A 714 32.83 -42.71 7.49
N TYR A 715 31.67 -42.29 7.01
CA TYR A 715 31.44 -40.90 6.59
C TYR A 715 31.47 -39.94 7.79
N VAL A 716 30.77 -40.28 8.89
CA VAL A 716 30.79 -39.41 10.08
C VAL A 716 32.19 -39.32 10.65
N ASN A 717 32.98 -40.39 10.60
CA ASN A 717 34.34 -40.44 11.13
C ASN A 717 35.29 -39.36 10.56
N ALA A 718 35.01 -38.77 9.39
CA ALA A 718 35.75 -37.61 8.89
C ALA A 718 35.34 -36.27 9.57
N HIS A 719 34.19 -36.24 10.24
CA HIS A 719 33.54 -35.08 10.86
C HIS A 719 33.25 -35.25 12.36
N LEU A 720 33.53 -36.41 12.94
CA LEU A 720 33.33 -36.68 14.37
C LEU A 720 34.29 -35.83 15.21
N GLY A 721 33.72 -35.06 16.14
CA GLY A 721 34.47 -34.39 17.20
C GLY A 721 35.03 -35.37 18.25
N LYS A 722 35.20 -34.92 19.50
CA LYS A 722 35.72 -35.79 20.58
C LYS A 722 34.75 -36.92 20.93
N ILE A 723 35.00 -38.09 20.35
CA ILE A 723 34.34 -39.38 20.67
C ILE A 723 34.78 -39.85 22.06
N THR A 724 33.84 -40.30 22.90
CA THR A 724 34.19 -40.92 24.19
C THR A 724 34.36 -42.44 24.06
N PRO A 725 35.12 -43.10 24.97
CA PRO A 725 35.16 -44.57 25.06
C PRO A 725 33.78 -45.22 25.13
N SER A 726 32.85 -44.60 25.86
CA SER A 726 31.49 -45.13 26.03
C SER A 726 30.77 -45.18 24.68
N ASP A 727 30.98 -44.16 23.86
CA ASP A 727 30.34 -44.02 22.56
C ASP A 727 31.01 -44.91 21.50
N LEU A 728 32.35 -44.98 21.48
CA LEU A 728 33.07 -45.95 20.65
C LEU A 728 32.68 -47.40 21.00
N LEU A 729 32.53 -47.74 22.28
CA LEU A 729 32.08 -49.07 22.71
C LEU A 729 30.65 -49.37 22.25
N LYS A 730 29.71 -48.41 22.34
CA LYS A 730 28.35 -48.53 21.75
C LYS A 730 28.44 -48.76 20.23
N ILE A 731 29.17 -47.91 19.52
CA ILE A 731 29.35 -47.97 18.06
C ILE A 731 29.83 -49.37 17.61
N LEU A 732 30.85 -49.91 18.26
CA LEU A 732 31.40 -51.21 17.90
C LEU A 732 30.43 -52.37 18.20
N LEU A 733 29.55 -52.24 19.19
CA LEU A 733 28.48 -53.21 19.46
C LEU A 733 27.36 -53.19 18.40
N LEU A 734 27.18 -52.10 17.65
CA LEU A 734 26.20 -52.01 16.56
C LEU A 734 26.68 -52.66 15.24
N LEU A 735 27.95 -53.06 15.18
CA LEU A 735 28.60 -53.67 14.01
C LEU A 735 28.93 -55.16 14.20
N PRO A 736 28.94 -55.95 13.11
CA PRO A 736 29.59 -57.26 13.06
C PRO A 736 31.05 -57.19 13.51
N GLU A 737 31.56 -58.26 14.14
CA GLU A 737 32.93 -58.30 14.66
C GLU A 737 34.00 -58.08 13.58
N ASN A 738 33.74 -58.56 12.35
CA ASN A 738 34.62 -58.35 11.20
C ASN A 738 34.69 -56.88 10.74
N ASP A 739 33.63 -56.10 10.95
CA ASP A 739 33.51 -54.70 10.49
C ASP A 739 34.10 -53.71 11.50
N ARG A 740 34.28 -54.13 12.76
CA ARG A 740 34.90 -53.34 13.84
C ARG A 740 36.34 -52.92 13.51
N THR A 741 37.12 -53.81 12.91
CA THR A 741 38.53 -53.53 12.62
C THR A 741 38.69 -52.59 11.40
N PRO A 742 37.96 -52.75 10.28
CA PRO A 742 37.86 -51.76 9.21
C PRO A 742 37.34 -50.39 9.65
N LEU A 743 36.43 -50.30 10.63
CA LEU A 743 36.01 -49.00 11.17
C LEU A 743 37.17 -48.26 11.86
N LEU A 744 38.02 -49.00 12.57
CA LEU A 744 39.26 -48.49 13.18
C LEU A 744 40.43 -48.38 12.17
N TRP A 745 40.22 -48.71 10.90
CA TRP A 745 41.29 -48.75 9.90
C TRP A 745 40.78 -48.51 8.47
N GLN A 746 40.88 -47.27 8.00
CA GLN A 746 40.83 -46.98 6.57
C GLN A 746 42.22 -47.08 5.94
N LYS A 747 42.24 -47.23 4.60
CA LYS A 747 43.32 -47.95 3.90
C LYS A 747 44.72 -47.33 4.06
N TYR A 748 44.82 -46.02 4.29
CA TYR A 748 46.10 -45.29 4.43
C TYR A 748 46.11 -44.17 5.49
N GLU A 749 45.06 -44.00 6.29
CA GLU A 749 44.93 -42.89 7.25
C GLU A 749 44.39 -43.37 8.61
N GLU A 750 44.81 -42.69 9.69
CA GLU A 750 44.22 -42.81 11.03
C GLU A 750 42.75 -42.34 11.02
N THR A 751 41.83 -43.17 11.52
CA THR A 751 40.41 -42.80 11.66
C THR A 751 40.20 -42.07 12.99
N ALA A 752 39.28 -41.10 13.08
CA ALA A 752 38.94 -40.43 14.35
C ALA A 752 38.48 -41.42 15.45
N LEU A 753 37.90 -42.57 15.04
CA LEU A 753 37.54 -43.68 15.93
C LEU A 753 38.77 -44.46 16.44
N LEU A 754 39.87 -44.52 15.69
CA LEU A 754 41.17 -45.01 16.18
C LEU A 754 41.87 -43.95 17.03
N ALA A 755 41.81 -42.68 16.61
CA ALA A 755 42.28 -41.52 17.39
C ALA A 755 41.57 -41.38 18.75
N CYS A 756 40.33 -41.87 18.87
CA CYS A 756 39.65 -42.02 20.16
C CYS A 756 40.40 -42.98 21.09
N LEU A 757 40.95 -44.10 20.59
CA LEU A 757 41.77 -45.00 21.42
C LEU A 757 43.14 -44.38 21.78
N TYR A 758 43.64 -43.46 20.96
CA TYR A 758 44.82 -42.63 21.25
C TYR A 758 44.49 -41.37 22.09
N SER A 759 43.22 -41.08 22.38
CA SER A 759 42.83 -39.85 23.08
C SER A 759 43.04 -39.94 24.58
N GLU A 760 43.62 -38.88 25.15
CA GLU A 760 43.91 -38.76 26.59
C GLU A 760 42.65 -38.75 27.47
N SER A 761 41.47 -38.50 26.87
CA SER A 761 40.17 -38.51 27.55
C SER A 761 39.62 -39.90 27.90
N VAL A 762 40.33 -40.97 27.50
CA VAL A 762 39.74 -42.31 27.40
C VAL A 762 40.24 -43.19 28.54
N SER A 763 39.32 -43.68 29.37
CA SER A 763 39.73 -44.49 30.52
C SER A 763 40.42 -45.77 30.05
N PRO A 764 41.54 -46.16 30.68
CA PRO A 764 42.26 -47.38 30.35
C PRO A 764 41.38 -48.63 30.33
N GLN A 765 40.49 -48.74 31.32
CA GLN A 765 39.55 -49.85 31.46
C GLN A 765 38.58 -49.91 30.27
N ALA A 766 38.28 -48.79 29.63
CA ALA A 766 37.49 -48.72 28.42
C ALA A 766 38.30 -48.98 27.13
N ILE A 767 39.56 -48.53 27.03
CA ILE A 767 40.47 -48.98 25.95
C ILE A 767 40.59 -50.51 25.99
N MET A 768 40.77 -51.08 27.18
CA MET A 768 40.75 -52.52 27.43
C MET A 768 39.41 -53.18 27.08
N ALA A 769 38.26 -52.53 27.35
CA ALA A 769 36.95 -53.04 26.98
C ALA A 769 36.72 -53.03 25.45
N ILE A 770 37.17 -51.98 24.77
CA ILE A 770 37.08 -51.86 23.30
C ILE A 770 37.98 -52.89 22.62
N LEU A 771 39.24 -53.02 23.06
CA LEU A 771 40.14 -54.06 22.54
C LEU A 771 39.63 -55.48 22.82
N ARG A 772 38.86 -55.70 23.89
CA ARG A 772 38.18 -56.99 24.13
C ARG A 772 37.10 -57.31 23.09
N LEU A 773 36.48 -56.30 22.47
CA LEU A 773 35.51 -56.44 21.36
C LEU A 773 36.16 -56.65 19.98
N LEU A 774 37.50 -56.57 19.88
CA LEU A 774 38.27 -56.82 18.67
C LEU A 774 38.88 -58.25 18.66
N PRO A 775 39.03 -58.88 17.48
CA PRO A 775 39.71 -60.16 17.32
C PRO A 775 41.11 -60.19 17.96
N LYS A 776 41.44 -61.28 18.68
CA LYS A 776 42.67 -61.38 19.50
C LYS A 776 43.96 -61.21 18.69
N ASP A 777 43.99 -61.74 17.48
CA ASP A 777 45.09 -61.65 16.51
C ASP A 777 45.33 -60.22 16.02
N ARG A 778 44.28 -59.38 15.98
CA ARG A 778 44.37 -57.98 15.51
C ARG A 778 44.70 -56.97 16.59
N ARG A 779 44.67 -57.36 17.87
CA ARG A 779 45.01 -56.47 19.00
C ARG A 779 46.44 -55.97 18.91
N LEU A 780 47.41 -56.83 18.57
CA LEU A 780 48.81 -56.37 18.41
C LEU A 780 48.96 -55.36 17.28
N SER A 781 48.32 -55.61 16.13
CA SER A 781 48.36 -54.66 15.00
C SER A 781 47.68 -53.32 15.30
N ILE A 782 46.69 -53.26 16.19
CA ILE A 782 46.07 -52.00 16.64
C ILE A 782 46.91 -51.34 17.75
N ILE A 783 47.44 -52.13 18.70
CA ILE A 783 48.27 -51.63 19.79
C ILE A 783 49.60 -51.07 19.29
N LEU A 784 50.17 -51.65 18.24
CA LEU A 784 51.40 -51.20 17.59
C LEU A 784 51.17 -50.36 16.33
N LYS A 785 49.91 -50.08 15.92
CA LYS A 785 49.64 -49.15 14.82
C LYS A 785 50.14 -47.77 15.20
N GLU A 786 51.10 -47.28 14.44
CA GLU A 786 51.48 -45.87 14.42
C GLU A 786 50.34 -45.04 13.84
N ASN A 787 49.89 -44.05 14.60
CA ASN A 787 48.97 -43.00 14.17
C ASN A 787 49.66 -42.07 13.13
N ASN A 788 49.00 -41.01 12.69
CA ASN A 788 49.56 -40.09 11.69
C ASN A 788 50.84 -39.34 12.19
N GLU A 789 51.13 -39.39 13.49
CA GLU A 789 52.32 -38.81 14.13
C GLU A 789 53.41 -39.87 14.47
N GLY A 790 53.26 -41.12 14.03
CA GLY A 790 54.21 -42.21 14.32
C GLY A 790 53.95 -42.98 15.62
N LYS A 791 52.84 -42.72 16.34
CA LYS A 791 52.66 -43.14 17.75
C LYS A 791 51.62 -44.24 17.91
N ASN A 792 51.86 -45.23 18.77
CA ASN A 792 50.97 -46.39 18.98
C ASN A 792 50.33 -46.42 20.39
N LEU A 793 49.40 -47.34 20.72
CA LEU A 793 48.59 -47.27 21.97
C LEU A 793 49.44 -47.26 23.26
N LEU A 794 50.64 -47.84 23.22
CA LEU A 794 51.60 -47.87 24.33
C LEU A 794 52.25 -46.49 24.57
N ARG A 795 52.21 -45.60 23.57
CA ARG A 795 52.57 -44.18 23.72
C ARG A 795 51.53 -43.41 24.54
N PHE A 796 50.24 -43.74 24.44
CA PHE A 796 49.15 -42.92 24.98
C PHE A 796 48.71 -43.30 26.40
N LEU A 797 48.78 -44.58 26.79
CA LEU A 797 48.49 -44.96 28.17
C LEU A 797 49.59 -44.49 29.14
N ASN A 798 49.18 -44.23 30.39
CA ASN A 798 50.13 -44.23 31.50
C ASN A 798 50.70 -45.64 31.70
N ILE A 799 51.77 -45.74 32.47
CA ILE A 799 52.59 -46.94 32.49
C ILE A 799 51.95 -48.09 33.30
N THR A 800 51.22 -47.80 34.37
CA THR A 800 50.37 -48.76 35.11
C THR A 800 49.27 -49.36 34.23
N ASP A 801 48.79 -48.58 33.25
CA ASP A 801 47.74 -48.99 32.34
C ASP A 801 48.27 -49.64 31.06
N CYS A 802 49.47 -49.28 30.60
CA CYS A 802 50.23 -50.07 29.63
C CYS A 802 50.41 -51.50 30.14
N ILE A 803 50.67 -51.66 31.43
CA ILE A 803 50.81 -52.98 32.09
C ILE A 803 49.53 -53.80 31.97
N GLU A 804 48.36 -53.24 32.34
CA GLU A 804 47.08 -53.94 32.16
C GLU A 804 46.73 -54.17 30.68
N LEU A 805 47.15 -53.28 29.76
CA LEU A 805 47.01 -53.46 28.32
C LEU A 805 47.84 -54.64 27.78
N LEU A 806 49.11 -54.74 28.21
CA LEU A 806 50.04 -55.81 27.83
C LEU A 806 49.53 -57.19 28.30
N LYS A 807 48.76 -57.26 29.39
CA LYS A 807 48.07 -58.49 29.82
C LYS A 807 46.98 -58.96 28.84
N LEU A 808 46.40 -58.06 28.03
CA LEU A 808 45.44 -58.41 26.97
C LEU A 808 46.10 -58.95 25.69
N LEU A 809 47.41 -58.77 25.55
CA LEU A 809 48.20 -59.39 24.48
C LEU A 809 48.67 -60.80 24.87
N PRO A 810 48.88 -61.69 23.87
CA PRO A 810 49.62 -62.92 24.09
C PRO A 810 51.03 -62.61 24.60
N GLU A 811 51.52 -63.44 25.52
CA GLU A 811 52.75 -63.19 26.27
C GLU A 811 54.00 -62.99 25.38
N LYS A 812 54.14 -63.82 24.36
CA LYS A 812 55.17 -63.72 23.31
C LYS A 812 55.23 -62.35 22.61
N ASP A 813 54.12 -61.62 22.57
CA ASP A 813 53.99 -60.35 21.86
C ASP A 813 54.27 -59.15 22.79
N ARG A 814 54.36 -59.36 24.13
CA ARG A 814 54.60 -58.30 25.12
C ARG A 814 56.02 -57.73 25.06
N PHE A 815 57.04 -58.57 24.84
CA PHE A 815 58.42 -58.08 24.70
C PHE A 815 58.57 -57.24 23.43
N ILE A 816 57.96 -57.67 22.32
CA ILE A 816 57.90 -56.92 21.06
C ILE A 816 57.21 -55.56 21.30
N ALA A 817 56.09 -55.55 22.02
CA ALA A 817 55.38 -54.33 22.40
C ALA A 817 56.20 -53.40 23.32
N LEU A 818 56.98 -53.94 24.26
CA LEU A 818 57.82 -53.15 25.18
C LEU A 818 59.08 -52.58 24.51
N THR A 819 59.57 -53.23 23.45
CA THR A 819 60.82 -52.87 22.74
C THR A 819 60.62 -52.35 21.31
N SER A 820 59.39 -52.21 20.84
CA SER A 820 59.10 -51.65 19.52
C SER A 820 59.54 -50.19 19.45
N THR A 821 60.62 -49.91 18.73
CA THR A 821 61.05 -48.56 18.36
C THR A 821 60.10 -47.99 17.30
N GLN A 822 59.55 -46.82 17.56
CA GLN A 822 58.87 -46.00 16.55
C GLN A 822 59.93 -45.24 15.74
N LYS A 823 59.55 -44.59 14.64
CA LYS A 823 60.46 -43.63 13.99
C LYS A 823 60.73 -42.47 14.95
N ASP A 824 62.00 -42.32 15.32
CA ASP A 824 62.56 -41.21 16.10
C ASP A 824 62.04 -41.05 17.56
N ASP A 825 61.46 -42.09 18.18
CA ASP A 825 60.95 -42.05 19.56
C ASP A 825 61.31 -43.30 20.40
N PHE A 826 61.32 -43.11 21.73
CA PHE A 826 61.76 -44.07 22.74
C PHE A 826 60.80 -45.26 22.91
N THR A 827 61.36 -46.41 23.27
CA THR A 827 60.60 -47.62 23.64
C THR A 827 59.74 -47.39 24.88
N LEU A 828 58.67 -48.18 25.09
CA LEU A 828 57.88 -48.13 26.33
C LEU A 828 58.74 -48.39 27.58
N LEU A 829 59.80 -49.19 27.41
CA LEU A 829 60.82 -49.48 28.41
C LEU A 829 61.55 -48.19 28.87
N GLU A 830 62.11 -47.44 27.93
CA GLU A 830 62.78 -46.15 28.17
C GLU A 830 61.81 -45.06 28.64
N LYS A 831 60.60 -45.02 28.06
CA LYS A 831 59.50 -44.12 28.46
C LYS A 831 59.09 -44.34 29.92
N SER A 832 59.05 -45.60 30.38
CA SER A 832 58.66 -45.91 31.76
C SER A 832 59.66 -45.35 32.77
N ALA A 833 60.96 -45.53 32.50
CA ALA A 833 62.05 -45.01 33.29
C ALA A 833 62.12 -43.48 33.30
N ALA A 834 61.75 -42.77 32.23
CA ALA A 834 61.69 -41.31 32.23
C ALA A 834 60.73 -40.70 33.29
N SER A 835 59.74 -41.47 33.76
CA SER A 835 58.83 -41.09 34.86
C SER A 835 59.18 -41.74 36.21
N LEU A 836 60.10 -42.71 36.16
CA LEU A 836 60.60 -43.51 37.26
C LEU A 836 59.54 -44.29 38.08
N ALA A 837 58.65 -43.67 38.87
CA ALA A 837 57.74 -44.38 39.79
C ALA A 837 57.06 -45.67 39.24
N PRO A 838 56.59 -45.74 37.97
CA PRO A 838 55.97 -46.92 37.39
C PRO A 838 56.89 -47.78 36.50
N LEU A 839 58.21 -47.50 36.42
CA LEU A 839 59.18 -48.45 35.84
C LEU A 839 59.24 -49.74 36.69
N LYS A 840 58.95 -49.66 38.00
CA LYS A 840 58.89 -50.84 38.90
C LYS A 840 57.99 -51.94 38.34
N PRO A 841 56.70 -51.70 38.08
CA PRO A 841 55.81 -52.79 37.69
C PRO A 841 55.86 -53.11 36.18
N VAL A 842 56.53 -52.29 35.35
CA VAL A 842 56.83 -52.63 33.94
C VAL A 842 57.86 -53.74 33.86
N LEU A 843 58.92 -53.60 34.64
CA LEU A 843 59.98 -54.60 34.69
C LEU A 843 59.44 -55.91 35.27
N GLU A 844 58.55 -55.85 36.25
CA GLU A 844 57.83 -57.01 36.79
C GLU A 844 57.01 -57.78 35.73
N LEU A 845 56.43 -57.12 34.72
CA LEU A 845 55.75 -57.80 33.60
C LEU A 845 56.69 -58.50 32.60
N LEU A 846 57.97 -58.17 32.60
CA LEU A 846 58.94 -58.84 31.75
C LEU A 846 59.40 -60.15 32.40
N PRO A 847 59.73 -61.18 31.58
CA PRO A 847 60.59 -62.27 32.02
C PRO A 847 61.85 -61.69 32.70
N GLU A 848 62.21 -62.22 33.87
CA GLU A 848 63.15 -61.56 34.78
C GLU A 848 64.52 -61.30 34.14
N GLU A 849 64.93 -62.24 33.27
CA GLU A 849 66.06 -62.22 32.34
C GLU A 849 66.15 -61.02 31.38
N LYS A 850 65.21 -60.06 31.40
CA LYS A 850 65.24 -58.81 30.62
C LYS A 850 65.33 -57.54 31.47
N ARG A 851 65.25 -57.61 32.80
CA ARG A 851 65.07 -56.44 33.68
C ARG A 851 66.32 -55.56 33.84
N LEU A 852 67.50 -56.14 34.05
CA LEU A 852 68.75 -55.37 34.14
C LEU A 852 69.10 -54.69 32.81
N THR A 853 68.98 -55.43 31.71
CA THR A 853 69.22 -54.92 30.34
C THR A 853 68.36 -53.68 30.07
N ALA A 854 67.09 -53.72 30.48
CA ALA A 854 66.18 -52.59 30.35
C ALA A 854 66.72 -51.31 31.03
N ILE A 855 67.04 -51.36 32.32
CA ILE A 855 67.48 -50.18 33.07
C ILE A 855 68.80 -49.61 32.53
N LEU A 856 69.75 -50.45 32.14
CA LEU A 856 71.01 -49.98 31.55
C LEU A 856 70.81 -49.33 30.17
N THR A 857 69.94 -49.88 29.30
CA THR A 857 69.64 -49.23 28.01
C THR A 857 69.05 -47.83 28.18
N VAL A 858 68.24 -47.58 29.20
CA VAL A 858 67.76 -46.21 29.47
C VAL A 858 68.88 -45.32 29.99
N ALA A 859 69.66 -45.80 30.96
CA ALA A 859 70.69 -44.99 31.60
C ALA A 859 71.77 -44.51 30.61
N GLU A 860 72.19 -45.33 29.65
CA GLU A 860 73.26 -44.99 28.72
C GLU A 860 72.82 -44.05 27.58
N GLN A 861 71.58 -44.18 27.08
CA GLN A 861 71.07 -43.33 26.00
C GLN A 861 70.42 -42.03 26.51
N ASN A 862 69.65 -42.12 27.59
CA ASN A 862 68.73 -41.06 28.00
C ASN A 862 69.36 -40.16 29.07
N LYS A 863 70.20 -39.22 28.63
CA LYS A 863 70.85 -38.17 29.46
C LYS A 863 69.90 -37.55 30.51
N PRO A 864 68.68 -37.09 30.16
CA PRO A 864 67.72 -36.62 31.15
C PRO A 864 67.24 -37.70 32.13
N CYS A 865 66.98 -38.94 31.72
CA CYS A 865 66.65 -40.03 32.67
C CYS A 865 67.78 -40.26 33.68
N LEU A 866 69.02 -40.06 33.23
CA LEU A 866 70.24 -40.16 34.01
C LEU A 866 70.46 -38.93 34.94
N ASP A 867 70.02 -37.74 34.54
CA ASP A 867 69.84 -36.60 35.47
C ASP A 867 68.63 -36.82 36.41
N LEU A 868 67.62 -37.61 36.01
CA LEU A 868 66.34 -37.83 36.73
C LEU A 868 66.37 -38.95 37.78
N ILE A 869 67.16 -40.01 37.59
CA ILE A 869 67.49 -40.98 38.66
C ILE A 869 68.32 -40.29 39.77
N LEU A 870 68.94 -39.14 39.46
CA LEU A 870 69.50 -38.20 40.44
C LEU A 870 68.56 -37.05 40.82
N GLU A 871 67.42 -36.87 40.15
CA GLU A 871 66.43 -35.85 40.51
C GLU A 871 65.57 -36.28 41.70
N GLU A 872 65.04 -35.25 42.34
CA GLU A 872 64.61 -35.29 43.72
C GLU A 872 63.17 -35.78 43.94
N ARG A 873 62.76 -36.70 43.08
CA ARG A 873 61.38 -37.20 42.98
C ARG A 873 61.35 -38.72 42.74
N HIS A 874 62.54 -39.34 42.63
CA HIS A 874 62.70 -40.59 41.88
C HIS A 874 63.78 -41.56 42.43
N LEU A 875 64.41 -41.31 43.58
CA LEU A 875 65.47 -42.18 44.12
C LEU A 875 65.01 -43.61 44.47
N SER A 876 63.70 -43.83 44.70
CA SER A 876 63.07 -45.08 45.17
C SER A 876 63.01 -46.22 44.14
N LEU A 877 63.94 -46.22 43.17
CA LEU A 877 63.84 -47.02 41.94
C LEU A 877 65.01 -47.91 41.64
N LEU A 878 66.12 -47.57 42.24
CA LEU A 878 67.18 -48.50 42.49
C LEU A 878 66.64 -49.67 43.36
N GLU A 879 65.47 -49.50 44.00
CA GLU A 879 64.69 -50.54 44.69
C GLU A 879 63.97 -51.58 43.81
N ILE A 880 64.09 -51.52 42.47
CA ILE A 880 63.50 -52.50 41.54
C ILE A 880 64.50 -53.59 41.17
N LEU A 881 65.75 -53.16 40.98
CA LEU A 881 66.89 -54.02 40.79
C LEU A 881 67.15 -54.84 42.07
N PRO A 882 67.83 -55.99 41.97
CA PRO A 882 68.61 -56.54 43.09
C PRO A 882 69.41 -55.43 43.80
N GLU A 883 69.50 -55.48 45.14
CA GLU A 883 70.10 -54.38 45.93
C GLU A 883 71.57 -54.09 45.60
N GLU A 884 72.27 -55.09 45.09
CA GLU A 884 73.65 -55.02 44.60
C GLU A 884 73.87 -53.98 43.49
N GLU A 885 72.82 -53.57 42.76
CA GLU A 885 72.95 -52.79 41.51
C GLU A 885 72.66 -51.27 41.70
N ARG A 886 72.33 -50.81 42.92
CA ARG A 886 71.86 -49.43 43.19
C ARG A 886 72.93 -48.35 43.01
N LEU A 887 74.06 -48.48 43.69
CA LEU A 887 75.12 -47.46 43.73
C LEU A 887 75.84 -47.34 42.37
N GLU A 888 75.85 -48.43 41.61
CA GLU A 888 76.41 -48.52 40.27
C GLU A 888 75.68 -47.61 39.27
N ALA A 889 74.36 -47.40 39.45
CA ALA A 889 73.62 -46.36 38.74
C ALA A 889 74.20 -44.98 39.07
N ILE A 890 73.89 -44.43 40.26
CA ILE A 890 74.24 -43.04 40.68
C ILE A 890 75.66 -42.62 40.29
N THR A 891 76.62 -43.52 40.47
CA THR A 891 78.05 -43.27 40.20
C THR A 891 78.39 -43.22 38.70
N ARG A 892 77.66 -43.92 37.83
CA ARG A 892 77.74 -43.77 36.36
C ARG A 892 77.01 -42.52 35.89
N LEU A 893 75.89 -42.16 36.52
CA LEU A 893 75.09 -40.97 36.15
C LEU A 893 75.93 -39.69 36.24
N LYS A 894 76.61 -39.48 37.37
CA LYS A 894 77.45 -38.28 37.61
C LYS A 894 78.64 -38.12 36.64
N LYS A 895 79.04 -39.16 35.89
CA LYS A 895 80.18 -39.08 34.95
C LYS A 895 79.81 -38.46 33.60
N ILE A 896 78.56 -38.03 33.38
CA ILE A 896 78.13 -37.44 32.11
C ILE A 896 78.26 -35.90 32.13
N PRO A 897 78.91 -35.25 31.13
CA PRO A 897 79.38 -33.85 31.26
C PRO A 897 78.35 -32.72 31.40
N ARG A 898 77.03 -32.97 31.43
CA ARG A 898 76.00 -31.90 31.41
C ARG A 898 75.39 -31.52 32.76
N TYR A 899 75.80 -32.20 33.84
CA TYR A 899 75.29 -32.01 35.20
C TYR A 899 75.34 -30.55 35.71
N GLN A 900 76.21 -29.70 35.15
CA GLN A 900 76.36 -28.30 35.54
C GLN A 900 75.25 -27.36 35.01
N HIS A 901 74.64 -27.63 33.86
CA HIS A 901 73.81 -26.61 33.18
C HIS A 901 72.36 -26.53 33.69
N TYR A 902 71.92 -27.53 34.44
CA TYR A 902 70.59 -27.60 35.06
C TYR A 902 70.54 -26.97 36.47
N ALA A 903 71.64 -26.38 36.94
CA ALA A 903 71.74 -25.66 38.22
C ALA A 903 71.36 -24.17 38.12
N SER A 904 71.19 -23.63 36.90
CA SER A 904 70.55 -22.29 36.58
C SER A 904 67.60 -21.77 36.14
N ASN A 905 66.56 -22.69 36.02
CA ASN A 905 65.11 -22.50 36.14
C ASN A 905 64.69 -22.53 37.63
N PHE A 906 63.91 -21.54 38.05
CA PHE A 906 63.53 -21.26 39.44
C PHE A 906 62.89 -22.43 40.23
N SER A 907 62.32 -23.48 39.60
CA SER A 907 61.57 -24.56 40.28
C SER A 907 62.16 -25.98 40.16
N CYS A 908 62.87 -26.34 39.08
CA CYS A 908 63.75 -27.54 39.10
C CYS A 908 64.77 -27.42 40.25
N LEU A 909 65.19 -26.18 40.46
CA LEU A 909 65.97 -25.69 41.56
C LEU A 909 65.31 -25.94 42.92
N GLU A 910 64.17 -25.29 43.20
CA GLU A 910 63.30 -25.43 44.38
C GLU A 910 63.08 -26.89 44.82
N LYS A 911 63.06 -27.81 43.84
CA LYS A 911 62.82 -29.24 43.97
C LYS A 911 64.05 -30.12 43.69
N LYS A 912 65.23 -29.64 44.12
CA LYS A 912 66.48 -30.42 44.33
C LYS A 912 67.00 -30.25 45.78
N LEU A 913 66.07 -29.97 46.70
CA LEU A 913 66.27 -29.35 48.00
C LEU A 913 65.31 -29.88 49.10
N LEU A 914 64.75 -31.08 48.98
CA LEU A 914 63.79 -31.72 49.90
C LEU A 914 64.19 -33.14 50.35
N LEU A 915 64.48 -34.06 49.41
CA LEU A 915 64.95 -35.43 49.75
C LEU A 915 66.45 -35.42 50.08
N LEU A 916 67.22 -34.63 49.32
CA LEU A 916 68.39 -33.97 49.87
C LEU A 916 67.87 -32.97 50.91
N PRO A 917 68.19 -33.10 52.21
CA PRO A 917 67.47 -32.36 53.25
C PRO A 917 67.48 -30.83 53.08
N GLU A 918 66.41 -30.18 53.54
CA GLU A 918 66.06 -28.76 53.37
C GLU A 918 67.20 -27.71 53.50
N LYS A 919 68.22 -27.98 54.31
CA LYS A 919 69.39 -27.12 54.49
C LYS A 919 70.17 -26.76 53.21
N HIS A 920 69.89 -27.42 52.08
CA HIS A 920 70.62 -27.21 50.82
C HIS A 920 70.08 -26.06 49.93
N ARG A 921 68.97 -25.38 50.32
CA ARG A 921 68.13 -24.55 49.41
C ARG A 921 68.79 -23.37 48.66
N VAL A 922 69.00 -22.24 49.34
CA VAL A 922 69.28 -20.92 48.69
C VAL A 922 70.62 -20.89 47.94
N SER A 923 71.54 -21.81 48.25
CA SER A 923 72.81 -22.01 47.55
C SER A 923 72.64 -22.17 46.03
N LEU A 924 71.51 -22.75 45.60
CA LEU A 924 71.19 -23.00 44.20
C LEU A 924 70.60 -21.74 43.50
N LEU A 925 69.86 -20.88 44.22
CA LEU A 925 69.17 -19.70 43.62
C LEU A 925 70.10 -18.65 43.03
N LYS A 926 71.29 -18.48 43.62
CA LYS A 926 72.25 -17.47 43.19
C LYS A 926 73.07 -17.91 41.97
N GLU A 927 72.94 -19.17 41.52
CA GLU A 927 73.64 -19.70 40.33
C GLU A 927 72.88 -19.45 39.01
N TYR A 928 71.64 -18.91 39.02
CA TYR A 928 70.87 -18.60 37.78
C TYR A 928 70.82 -17.13 37.34
N TYR A 929 70.76 -16.16 38.25
CA TYR A 929 70.26 -14.79 37.93
C TYR A 929 71.19 -13.91 37.07
N GLN A 930 72.39 -14.37 36.71
CA GLN A 930 73.30 -13.66 35.78
C GLN A 930 73.02 -13.97 34.29
N ASP A 931 72.02 -14.80 33.97
CA ASP A 931 71.61 -15.04 32.59
C ASP A 931 70.56 -14.00 32.11
N PRO A 932 70.90 -13.09 31.17
CA PRO A 932 70.00 -12.01 30.74
C PRO A 932 68.73 -12.49 30.02
N ARG A 933 68.61 -13.79 29.70
CA ARG A 933 67.41 -14.41 29.12
C ARG A 933 66.18 -14.34 30.04
N LEU A 934 66.35 -14.01 31.33
CA LEU A 934 65.25 -13.69 32.26
C LEU A 934 64.48 -12.41 31.88
N SER A 935 64.99 -11.60 30.95
CA SER A 935 64.28 -10.43 30.37
C SER A 935 63.07 -10.79 29.48
N HIS A 936 62.78 -12.07 29.26
CA HIS A 936 61.69 -12.55 28.41
C HIS A 936 60.36 -12.85 29.12
N ALA A 937 60.12 -12.28 30.30
CA ALA A 937 58.79 -12.19 30.92
C ALA A 937 57.91 -11.21 30.11
N THR A 938 57.46 -11.64 28.93
CA THR A 938 57.00 -10.74 27.86
C THR A 938 55.57 -10.22 28.00
N ASN A 939 54.78 -10.70 28.97
CA ASN A 939 53.48 -10.10 29.31
C ASN A 939 53.20 -10.14 30.82
N SER A 940 52.07 -9.57 31.23
CA SER A 940 51.79 -9.16 32.60
C SER A 940 51.64 -10.29 33.64
N GLU A 941 51.44 -11.55 33.24
CA GLU A 941 50.96 -12.58 34.18
C GLU A 941 52.04 -13.52 34.74
N GLU A 942 53.02 -13.96 33.94
CA GLU A 942 54.17 -14.72 34.48
C GLU A 942 54.97 -13.88 35.48
N LEU A 943 55.13 -12.59 35.11
CA LEU A 943 55.63 -11.50 35.93
C LEU A 943 54.87 -11.37 37.25
N THR A 944 53.63 -11.85 37.36
CA THR A 944 52.82 -11.82 38.59
C THR A 944 52.94 -13.13 39.40
N ARG A 945 53.54 -14.21 38.86
CA ARG A 945 53.58 -15.55 39.50
C ARG A 945 54.91 -15.93 40.14
N LEU A 946 56.07 -15.59 39.56
CA LEU A 946 57.38 -15.88 40.18
C LEU A 946 57.49 -15.18 41.55
N LEU A 947 56.88 -14.00 41.63
CA LEU A 947 56.64 -13.21 42.83
C LEU A 947 55.89 -13.99 43.94
N ASN A 948 55.05 -14.97 43.59
CA ASN A 948 54.12 -15.62 44.51
C ASN A 948 54.66 -16.90 45.17
N LEU A 949 55.78 -17.45 44.68
CA LEU A 949 56.59 -18.42 45.45
C LEU A 949 57.42 -17.74 46.56
N LEU A 950 57.36 -16.40 46.60
CA LEU A 950 58.06 -15.50 47.50
C LEU A 950 57.03 -14.69 48.33
N SER A 951 57.47 -14.02 49.40
CA SER A 951 56.58 -13.15 50.21
C SER A 951 56.08 -11.94 49.41
N GLN A 952 55.11 -11.17 49.92
CA GLN A 952 54.59 -10.00 49.20
C GLN A 952 55.65 -8.88 49.01
N ASP A 953 56.63 -8.80 49.90
CA ASP A 953 57.73 -7.83 49.83
C ASP A 953 58.66 -8.15 48.65
N GLN A 954 58.92 -9.45 48.43
CA GLN A 954 59.72 -10.00 47.34
C GLN A 954 59.03 -9.89 45.95
N ARG A 955 57.94 -9.13 45.84
CA ARG A 955 57.15 -8.90 44.61
C ARG A 955 57.41 -7.52 44.04
N GLU A 956 57.31 -6.52 44.90
CA GLU A 956 57.63 -5.13 44.55
C GLU A 956 59.13 -4.99 44.22
N GLU A 957 59.99 -5.76 44.92
CA GLU A 957 61.43 -5.89 44.65
C GLU A 957 61.76 -6.36 43.21
N VAL A 958 60.83 -7.04 42.52
CA VAL A 958 61.06 -7.61 41.18
C VAL A 958 60.33 -6.85 40.07
N LEU A 959 59.17 -6.25 40.35
CA LEU A 959 58.35 -5.52 39.38
C LEU A 959 58.95 -4.19 38.89
N PHE A 960 59.83 -3.56 39.67
CA PHE A 960 60.45 -2.25 39.35
C PHE A 960 61.90 -2.33 38.84
N LEU A 961 62.44 -3.52 38.57
CA LEU A 961 63.86 -3.76 38.26
C LEU A 961 64.40 -3.15 36.94
N THR A 962 63.57 -2.48 36.11
CA THR A 962 63.95 -2.09 34.74
C THR A 962 63.99 -0.59 34.44
N VAL A 963 64.05 0.29 35.45
CA VAL A 963 64.23 1.75 35.24
C VAL A 963 65.52 2.08 34.47
N GLU A 964 66.58 1.27 34.59
CA GLU A 964 67.85 1.48 33.89
C GLU A 964 67.95 0.81 32.51
N ASN A 965 66.99 -0.04 32.11
CA ASN A 965 67.09 -0.88 30.90
C ASN A 965 65.90 -0.76 29.91
N ASN A 966 65.12 0.32 29.99
CA ASN A 966 64.23 0.83 28.92
C ASN A 966 63.23 -0.16 28.27
N TYR A 967 62.81 -1.20 28.99
CA TYR A 967 61.67 -2.03 28.59
C TYR A 967 60.65 -2.13 29.73
N PHE A 968 59.56 -1.37 29.61
CA PHE A 968 58.33 -1.68 30.32
C PHE A 968 57.52 -2.68 29.49
N ILE A 969 57.10 -3.78 30.11
CA ILE A 969 56.65 -5.00 29.43
C ILE A 969 55.43 -4.75 28.50
N ALA A 970 54.59 -3.78 28.81
CA ALA A 970 53.45 -3.39 27.96
C ALA A 970 53.85 -2.71 26.62
N ASN A 971 55.06 -2.15 26.49
CA ASN A 971 55.53 -1.51 25.25
C ASN A 971 56.49 -2.37 24.42
N SER A 972 57.12 -3.40 25.01
CA SER A 972 57.75 -4.49 24.23
C SER A 972 56.72 -5.45 23.64
N CYS A 973 55.48 -5.44 24.15
CA CYS A 973 54.35 -6.12 23.54
C CYS A 973 54.02 -5.58 22.14
N ARG A 974 54.25 -6.40 21.12
CA ARG A 974 53.84 -6.23 19.72
C ARG A 974 52.30 -6.24 19.49
N VAL A 975 51.53 -6.03 20.56
CA VAL A 975 50.09 -6.32 20.64
C VAL A 975 49.24 -5.13 20.18
N ILE A 976 49.79 -3.90 20.16
CA ILE A 976 49.02 -2.64 19.99
C ILE A 976 48.15 -2.59 18.72
N ASP A 977 48.57 -3.18 17.59
CA ASP A 977 47.75 -3.27 16.37
C ASP A 977 46.48 -4.14 16.54
N TYR A 978 46.40 -4.93 17.62
CA TYR A 978 45.33 -5.90 17.93
C TYR A 978 44.80 -5.78 19.37
N VAL A 979 45.21 -4.76 20.14
CA VAL A 979 44.71 -4.53 21.51
C VAL A 979 43.20 -4.33 21.49
N THR A 980 42.48 -5.14 22.27
CA THR A 980 41.03 -5.03 22.41
C THR A 980 40.63 -4.06 23.52
N GLU A 981 39.34 -3.74 23.56
CA GLU A 981 38.74 -2.96 24.65
C GLU A 981 38.90 -3.63 26.03
N GLU A 982 39.09 -4.97 26.07
CA GLU A 982 39.16 -5.77 27.29
C GLU A 982 40.59 -5.90 27.86
N ASP A 983 41.61 -5.96 26.98
CA ASP A 983 43.03 -6.00 27.38
C ASP A 983 43.45 -4.73 28.13
N ILE A 984 43.04 -3.57 27.61
CA ILE A 984 43.28 -2.25 28.23
C ILE A 984 42.67 -2.23 29.64
N ASN A 985 41.44 -2.72 29.78
CA ASN A 985 40.75 -2.73 31.06
C ASN A 985 41.41 -3.65 32.08
N THR A 986 41.96 -4.80 31.65
CA THR A 986 42.59 -5.79 32.54
C THR A 986 43.95 -5.32 33.07
N ILE A 987 44.83 -4.77 32.23
CA ILE A 987 46.13 -4.23 32.70
C ILE A 987 45.92 -3.00 33.58
N LEU A 988 44.92 -2.16 33.28
CA LEU A 988 44.55 -1.05 34.14
C LEU A 988 43.87 -1.48 35.45
N ALA A 989 43.41 -2.74 35.57
CA ALA A 989 42.75 -3.27 36.77
C ALA A 989 43.70 -3.79 37.86
N THR A 990 44.89 -4.29 37.51
CA THR A 990 45.97 -4.56 38.50
C THR A 990 46.61 -3.27 39.01
N LEU A 991 46.27 -2.12 38.42
CA LEU A 991 46.74 -0.78 38.77
C LEU A 991 45.63 0.08 39.41
N SER A 992 46.04 1.05 40.23
CA SER A 992 45.12 1.93 40.96
C SER A 992 44.47 3.01 40.06
N LYS A 993 43.20 3.36 40.36
CA LYS A 993 42.33 4.19 39.49
C LYS A 993 42.97 5.51 39.03
N ASN A 994 43.63 6.23 39.92
CA ASN A 994 44.13 7.60 39.66
C ASN A 994 45.35 7.66 38.71
N ARG A 995 45.83 6.52 38.18
CA ARG A 995 46.95 6.45 37.22
C ARG A 995 46.51 6.14 35.78
N ARG A 996 45.20 5.93 35.53
CA ARG A 996 44.69 5.35 34.27
C ARG A 996 44.72 6.31 33.07
N LEU A 997 44.31 7.58 33.22
CA LEU A 997 44.35 8.55 32.11
C LEU A 997 45.77 8.74 31.55
N ASN A 998 46.78 8.79 32.44
CA ASN A 998 48.18 8.96 32.07
C ASN A 998 48.72 7.80 31.23
N ALA A 999 48.16 6.59 31.35
CA ALA A 999 48.50 5.45 30.51
C ALA A 999 47.87 5.55 29.10
N LEU A 1000 46.66 6.12 28.99
CA LEU A 1000 45.96 6.30 27.70
C LEU A 1000 46.55 7.43 26.84
N LEU A 1001 47.06 8.49 27.49
CA LEU A 1001 47.67 9.64 26.81
C LEU A 1001 49.18 9.51 26.56
N ALA A 1002 49.81 8.44 27.05
CA ALA A 1002 51.21 8.15 26.75
C ALA A 1002 51.42 7.97 25.23
N LYS A 1003 52.47 8.60 24.69
CA LYS A 1003 52.81 8.55 23.26
C LYS A 1003 53.96 7.59 22.98
N ASN A 1004 53.90 6.93 21.83
CA ASN A 1004 55.01 6.16 21.27
C ASN A 1004 55.98 7.04 20.46
N ASP A 1005 57.06 6.45 19.94
CA ASP A 1005 58.10 7.16 19.16
C ASP A 1005 57.57 7.78 17.85
N ASN A 1006 56.44 7.29 17.34
CA ASN A 1006 55.73 7.86 16.17
C ASN A 1006 54.81 9.04 16.55
N GLY A 1007 54.77 9.45 17.83
CA GLY A 1007 53.99 10.58 18.33
C GLY A 1007 52.50 10.32 18.50
N GLN A 1008 52.03 9.08 18.33
CA GLN A 1008 50.62 8.67 18.47
C GLN A 1008 50.33 8.17 19.89
N CYS A 1009 49.10 8.32 20.38
CA CYS A 1009 48.61 7.69 21.61
C CYS A 1009 47.41 6.77 21.34
N LEU A 1010 46.93 6.06 22.37
CA LEU A 1010 45.85 5.08 22.25
C LEU A 1010 44.49 5.66 21.82
N LEU A 1011 44.27 6.98 21.97
CA LEU A 1011 43.02 7.63 21.56
C LEU A 1011 42.93 7.90 20.05
N ASP A 1012 44.05 8.12 19.35
CA ASP A 1012 44.09 8.49 17.92
C ASP A 1012 43.46 7.44 16.98
N TRP A 1013 43.30 6.21 17.48
CA TRP A 1013 42.89 5.02 16.73
C TRP A 1013 41.37 4.72 16.87
N LEU A 1014 40.66 5.41 17.77
CA LEU A 1014 39.24 5.16 18.11
C LEU A 1014 38.25 5.87 17.16
N GLN A 1015 38.27 5.53 15.86
CA GLN A 1015 37.48 6.23 14.83
C GLN A 1015 35.95 5.98 14.86
N LYS A 1016 35.41 5.14 15.76
CA LYS A 1016 33.98 4.75 15.77
C LYS A 1016 33.22 5.44 16.92
N PRO A 1017 32.13 6.19 16.66
CA PRO A 1017 31.43 6.98 17.69
C PRO A 1017 30.87 6.20 18.89
N HIS A 1018 30.61 4.88 18.78
CA HIS A 1018 30.06 4.10 19.90
C HIS A 1018 31.06 3.85 21.04
N CYS A 1019 32.36 3.76 20.77
CA CYS A 1019 33.38 3.47 21.79
C CYS A 1019 33.49 4.57 22.87
N LEU A 1020 33.11 5.82 22.54
CA LEU A 1020 33.11 6.95 23.47
C LEU A 1020 32.09 6.80 24.62
N PHE A 1021 31.00 6.06 24.40
CA PHE A 1021 30.00 5.77 25.44
C PHE A 1021 30.50 4.72 26.45
N ALA A 1022 31.39 3.80 26.04
CA ALA A 1022 32.02 2.84 26.96
C ALA A 1022 33.04 3.51 27.87
N LEU A 1023 33.88 4.41 27.33
CA LEU A 1023 34.87 5.17 28.10
C LEU A 1023 34.26 6.03 29.22
N HIS A 1024 33.00 6.46 29.06
CA HIS A 1024 32.25 7.21 30.08
C HIS A 1024 32.04 6.42 31.39
N ALA A 1025 32.07 5.09 31.35
CA ALA A 1025 31.87 4.23 32.52
C ALA A 1025 33.16 3.96 33.33
N ILE A 1026 34.33 4.26 32.77
CA ILE A 1026 35.64 3.81 33.30
C ILE A 1026 36.52 5.00 33.72
N LEU A 1027 36.35 6.16 33.07
CA LEU A 1027 37.04 7.41 33.40
C LEU A 1027 36.20 8.33 34.31
N PRO A 1028 36.82 9.17 35.15
CA PRO A 1028 36.16 10.32 35.79
C PRO A 1028 35.54 11.28 34.75
N LYS A 1029 34.50 12.01 35.16
CA LYS A 1029 33.72 12.87 34.26
C LYS A 1029 34.55 13.97 33.58
N ASP A 1030 35.46 14.60 34.33
CA ASP A 1030 36.32 15.68 33.81
C ASP A 1030 37.41 15.13 32.88
N ASP A 1031 37.96 13.95 33.17
CA ASP A 1031 38.92 13.24 32.31
C ASP A 1031 38.29 12.82 30.97
N TRP A 1032 37.03 12.38 31.01
CA TRP A 1032 36.25 12.01 29.81
C TRP A 1032 35.92 13.23 28.94
N LEU A 1033 35.64 14.39 29.55
CA LEU A 1033 35.43 15.66 28.81
C LEU A 1033 36.69 16.08 28.04
N GLN A 1034 37.89 15.97 28.64
CA GLN A 1034 39.14 16.26 27.94
C GLN A 1034 39.37 15.32 26.73
N ALA A 1035 39.01 14.04 26.84
CA ALA A 1035 39.08 13.10 25.73
C ALA A 1035 38.14 13.49 24.56
N ILE A 1036 36.95 14.03 24.85
CA ILE A 1036 36.01 14.51 23.83
C ILE A 1036 36.53 15.78 23.12
N GLU A 1037 37.08 16.74 23.86
CA GLU A 1037 37.70 17.93 23.24
C GLU A 1037 38.82 17.55 22.27
N TYR A 1038 39.65 16.58 22.65
CA TYR A 1038 40.74 16.07 21.79
C TYR A 1038 40.21 15.48 20.47
N MET A 1039 39.14 14.68 20.52
CA MET A 1039 38.55 14.06 19.33
C MET A 1039 37.89 15.10 18.40
N ASN A 1040 37.10 16.03 18.98
CA ASN A 1040 36.37 17.05 18.22
C ASN A 1040 37.33 17.99 17.45
N LYS A 1041 38.48 18.31 18.04
CA LYS A 1041 39.47 19.22 17.46
C LYS A 1041 40.23 18.62 16.26
N ASN A 1042 40.29 17.29 16.17
CA ASN A 1042 41.13 16.56 15.21
C ASN A 1042 40.33 15.80 14.12
N HIS A 1043 39.06 15.41 14.33
CA HIS A 1043 38.31 14.55 13.40
C HIS A 1043 37.13 15.23 12.68
N ARG A 1044 37.39 15.68 11.44
CA ARG A 1044 36.56 16.61 10.62
C ARG A 1044 35.09 16.22 10.32
N PHE A 1045 34.71 14.94 10.48
CA PHE A 1045 33.35 14.45 10.14
C PHE A 1045 32.63 13.72 11.29
N TRP A 1046 33.30 13.54 12.44
CA TRP A 1046 32.77 12.82 13.61
C TRP A 1046 31.39 13.36 14.05
N LEU A 1047 31.24 14.68 13.99
CA LEU A 1047 30.07 15.43 14.44
C LEU A 1047 28.83 15.25 13.51
N ASP A 1048 29.03 15.23 12.19
CA ASP A 1048 27.97 14.97 11.19
C ASP A 1048 27.46 13.51 11.29
N TYR A 1049 28.33 12.58 11.74
CA TYR A 1049 27.99 11.19 12.04
C TYR A 1049 27.20 11.03 13.35
N ALA A 1050 27.63 11.71 14.43
CA ALA A 1050 26.93 11.66 15.72
C ALA A 1050 25.48 12.15 15.60
N VAL A 1051 25.26 13.31 14.96
CA VAL A 1051 23.91 13.86 14.75
C VAL A 1051 23.05 12.95 13.85
N LYS A 1052 23.62 12.34 12.81
CA LYS A 1052 22.91 11.35 11.98
C LYS A 1052 22.44 10.14 12.76
N PHE A 1053 23.27 9.61 13.66
CA PHE A 1053 22.94 8.45 14.48
C PHE A 1053 21.71 8.75 15.36
N VAL A 1054 21.71 9.90 16.05
CA VAL A 1054 20.60 10.38 16.89
C VAL A 1054 19.32 10.64 16.07
N GLY A 1055 19.43 11.17 14.85
CA GLY A 1055 18.27 11.34 13.96
C GLY A 1055 17.68 10.03 13.42
N SER A 1056 18.48 8.96 13.36
CA SER A 1056 18.06 7.67 12.80
C SER A 1056 17.28 6.78 13.79
N THR A 1057 17.42 7.00 15.10
CA THR A 1057 16.75 6.22 16.16
C THR A 1057 15.32 6.70 16.45
N ASN A 1058 14.71 7.45 15.52
CA ASN A 1058 13.41 8.15 15.65
C ASN A 1058 12.21 7.25 16.01
N HIS A 1059 12.35 5.92 15.92
CA HIS A 1059 11.33 4.94 16.32
C HIS A 1059 11.55 4.31 17.71
N ARG A 1060 12.58 4.71 18.47
CA ARG A 1060 12.90 4.19 19.83
C ARG A 1060 13.18 5.29 20.87
N LEU A 1061 12.82 6.54 20.59
CA LEU A 1061 13.03 7.67 21.52
C LEU A 1061 12.18 7.62 22.81
N ALA A 1062 11.35 6.58 22.99
CA ALA A 1062 10.65 6.29 24.24
C ALA A 1062 11.50 5.51 25.25
N ASP A 1063 12.58 4.85 24.80
CA ASP A 1063 13.37 3.89 25.59
C ASP A 1063 14.72 4.47 26.10
N LEU A 1064 15.00 5.76 25.87
CA LEU A 1064 16.27 6.39 26.26
C LEU A 1064 16.39 6.57 27.78
N GLY A 1065 17.52 6.17 28.35
CA GLY A 1065 17.82 6.35 29.77
C GLY A 1065 18.24 7.77 30.11
N ALA A 1066 18.19 8.12 31.40
CA ALA A 1066 18.58 9.45 31.89
C ALA A 1066 20.04 9.80 31.52
N ASN A 1067 20.94 8.82 31.55
CA ASN A 1067 22.35 8.99 31.17
C ASN A 1067 22.52 9.31 29.68
N ASP A 1068 21.69 8.73 28.81
CA ASP A 1068 21.72 9.02 27.37
C ASP A 1068 21.26 10.46 27.10
N VAL A 1069 20.23 10.91 27.83
CA VAL A 1069 19.73 12.30 27.76
C VAL A 1069 20.78 13.29 28.29
N GLU A 1070 21.49 12.98 29.39
CA GLU A 1070 22.56 13.83 29.91
C GLU A 1070 23.79 13.86 28.97
N ALA A 1071 24.16 12.72 28.37
CA ALA A 1071 25.23 12.66 27.38
C ALA A 1071 24.87 13.47 26.11
N LEU A 1072 23.63 13.38 25.63
CA LEU A 1072 23.14 14.16 24.49
C LEU A 1072 23.10 15.66 24.80
N GLN A 1073 22.67 16.08 25.99
CA GLN A 1073 22.72 17.49 26.41
C GLN A 1073 24.16 18.00 26.52
N THR A 1074 25.07 17.16 27.02
CA THR A 1074 26.51 17.48 27.13
C THR A 1074 27.14 17.65 25.75
N ILE A 1075 26.91 16.71 24.81
CA ILE A 1075 27.38 16.79 23.42
C ILE A 1075 26.82 18.04 22.72
N LEU A 1076 25.52 18.34 22.89
CA LEU A 1076 24.89 19.54 22.35
C LEU A 1076 25.54 20.83 22.88
N SER A 1077 25.98 20.86 24.14
CA SER A 1077 26.65 22.03 24.72
C SER A 1077 28.05 22.33 24.17
N ILE A 1078 28.66 21.36 23.47
CA ILE A 1078 29.99 21.47 22.83
C ILE A 1078 29.86 21.94 21.35
N LEU A 1079 28.64 22.12 20.84
CA LEU A 1079 28.39 22.56 19.45
C LEU A 1079 28.33 24.10 19.36
N PRO A 1080 29.34 24.79 18.79
CA PRO A 1080 29.46 26.24 18.88
C PRO A 1080 28.37 27.03 18.12
N GLU A 1081 27.59 26.38 17.25
CA GLU A 1081 26.47 27.00 16.52
C GLU A 1081 25.10 26.82 17.21
N ILE A 1082 24.99 26.02 18.28
CA ILE A 1082 23.75 25.79 19.02
C ILE A 1082 23.98 26.23 20.48
N PRO A 1083 23.45 27.39 20.91
CA PRO A 1083 23.71 27.89 22.25
C PRO A 1083 23.08 26.98 23.31
N SER A 1084 23.69 26.93 24.49
CA SER A 1084 23.32 26.06 25.62
C SER A 1084 22.01 26.51 26.29
N VAL A 1085 20.90 26.30 25.58
CA VAL A 1085 19.54 26.68 25.92
C VAL A 1085 18.92 25.66 26.88
N LYS A 1086 18.44 26.11 28.05
CA LYS A 1086 17.70 25.25 28.99
C LYS A 1086 16.24 25.12 28.55
N ILE A 1087 16.01 24.44 27.43
CA ILE A 1087 14.67 24.22 26.89
C ILE A 1087 13.88 23.35 27.88
N LYS A 1088 12.87 23.92 28.56
CA LYS A 1088 11.99 23.22 29.51
C LYS A 1088 10.96 22.29 28.84
N SER A 1089 11.19 21.89 27.60
CA SER A 1089 10.20 21.26 26.71
C SER A 1089 10.29 19.74 26.70
N THR A 1090 9.17 19.11 26.34
CA THR A 1090 9.14 17.69 25.96
C THR A 1090 10.05 17.41 24.74
N ASN A 1091 10.47 16.14 24.59
CA ASN A 1091 11.45 15.68 23.59
C ASN A 1091 11.16 16.14 22.15
N ASN A 1092 9.89 16.37 21.80
CA ASN A 1092 9.44 16.74 20.46
C ASN A 1092 9.97 18.10 19.96
N GLU A 1093 10.16 19.10 20.84
CA GLU A 1093 10.71 20.39 20.42
C GLU A 1093 12.21 20.29 20.07
N LEU A 1094 12.97 19.51 20.86
CA LEU A 1094 14.40 19.24 20.62
C LEU A 1094 14.62 18.51 19.29
N VAL A 1095 13.83 17.48 19.01
CA VAL A 1095 13.84 16.78 17.71
C VAL A 1095 13.52 17.73 16.57
N SER A 1096 12.51 18.60 16.73
CA SER A 1096 12.12 19.58 15.71
C SER A 1096 13.20 20.64 15.45
N LEU A 1097 13.97 21.03 16.48
CA LEU A 1097 15.11 21.94 16.37
C LEU A 1097 16.28 21.33 15.60
N ILE A 1098 16.62 20.07 15.89
CA ILE A 1098 17.68 19.33 15.19
C ILE A 1098 17.31 19.16 13.71
N GLU A 1099 16.07 18.78 13.41
CA GLU A 1099 15.59 18.65 12.03
C GLU A 1099 15.59 19.99 11.28
N LEU A 1100 15.21 21.09 11.93
CA LEU A 1100 15.28 22.44 11.35
C LEU A 1100 16.71 22.81 10.94
N HIS A 1101 17.67 22.63 11.86
CA HIS A 1101 19.09 22.88 11.57
C HIS A 1101 19.60 22.00 10.42
N LEU A 1102 19.25 20.71 10.39
CA LEU A 1102 19.63 19.79 9.32
C LEU A 1102 19.08 20.22 7.95
N GLN A 1103 17.83 20.68 7.85
CA GLN A 1103 17.29 21.16 6.56
C GLN A 1103 17.93 22.49 6.11
N ILE A 1104 18.28 23.38 7.05
CA ILE A 1104 19.02 24.62 6.73
C ILE A 1104 20.43 24.29 6.22
N LYS A 1105 21.15 23.37 6.87
CA LYS A 1105 22.46 22.88 6.38
C LYS A 1105 22.35 22.20 5.01
N ARG A 1106 21.25 21.49 4.70
CA ARG A 1106 20.99 20.95 3.35
C ARG A 1106 20.82 22.06 2.30
N LEU A 1107 20.10 23.13 2.62
CA LEU A 1107 19.97 24.32 1.75
C LEU A 1107 21.35 24.92 1.45
N LYS A 1108 22.18 25.09 2.49
CA LYS A 1108 23.56 25.62 2.38
C LYS A 1108 24.48 24.73 1.54
N ARG A 1109 24.46 23.41 1.77
CA ARG A 1109 25.23 22.42 0.98
C ARG A 1109 24.78 22.40 -0.49
N HIS A 1110 23.49 22.53 -0.78
CA HIS A 1110 22.99 22.60 -2.16
C HIS A 1110 23.41 23.91 -2.87
N GLY A 1111 23.37 25.04 -2.15
CA GLY A 1111 23.84 26.34 -2.66
C GLY A 1111 25.32 26.34 -3.01
N ASN A 1112 26.18 25.84 -2.12
CA ASN A 1112 27.61 25.72 -2.38
C ASN A 1112 27.91 24.80 -3.56
N LYS A 1113 27.25 23.63 -3.62
CA LYS A 1113 27.43 22.67 -4.72
C LYS A 1113 27.08 23.30 -6.08
N LEU A 1114 25.98 24.06 -6.17
CA LEU A 1114 25.61 24.78 -7.40
C LEU A 1114 26.57 25.93 -7.74
N GLN A 1115 27.28 26.51 -6.77
CA GLN A 1115 28.36 27.45 -7.05
C GLN A 1115 29.63 26.77 -7.57
N GLU A 1116 29.95 25.57 -7.07
CA GLU A 1116 31.13 24.79 -7.45
C GLU A 1116 31.00 24.17 -8.85
N GLU A 1117 29.86 23.56 -9.17
CA GLU A 1117 29.62 22.89 -10.46
C GLU A 1117 29.33 23.88 -11.62
N SER A 1118 29.08 25.16 -11.33
CA SER A 1118 28.61 26.15 -12.32
C SER A 1118 29.66 27.21 -12.67
N LYS A 1119 29.77 27.52 -13.97
CA LYS A 1119 30.73 28.51 -14.52
C LYS A 1119 30.58 29.89 -13.85
N PRO A 1120 31.67 30.66 -13.67
CA PRO A 1120 31.61 32.03 -13.16
C PRO A 1120 30.61 32.89 -13.96
N GLY A 1121 29.78 33.68 -13.26
CA GLY A 1121 28.74 34.53 -13.87
C GLY A 1121 27.51 33.79 -14.44
N SER A 1122 27.45 32.46 -14.37
CA SER A 1122 26.26 31.70 -14.78
C SER A 1122 25.07 31.91 -13.83
N ARG A 1123 23.85 31.71 -14.34
CA ARG A 1123 22.61 31.86 -13.57
C ARG A 1123 22.56 30.89 -12.37
N ASP A 1124 22.95 29.65 -12.58
CA ASP A 1124 22.93 28.61 -11.54
C ASP A 1124 23.90 28.92 -10.39
N ARG A 1125 25.08 29.51 -10.68
CA ARG A 1125 26.00 30.02 -9.65
C ARG A 1125 25.37 31.16 -8.84
N LEU A 1126 24.70 32.09 -9.51
CA LEU A 1126 23.99 33.21 -8.89
C LEU A 1126 22.81 32.76 -8.02
N GLU A 1127 22.04 31.75 -8.42
CA GLU A 1127 21.02 31.14 -7.55
C GLU A 1127 21.65 30.36 -6.38
N GLY A 1128 22.78 29.68 -6.61
CA GLY A 1128 23.55 29.00 -5.56
C GLY A 1128 24.07 29.96 -4.47
N GLU A 1129 24.54 31.14 -4.86
CA GLU A 1129 24.93 32.21 -3.92
C GLU A 1129 23.76 32.71 -3.07
N LYS A 1130 22.58 32.91 -3.68
CA LYS A 1130 21.36 33.29 -2.94
C LYS A 1130 20.96 32.21 -1.94
N ALA A 1131 21.07 30.94 -2.30
CA ALA A 1131 20.73 29.82 -1.43
C ALA A 1131 21.64 29.73 -0.19
N THR A 1132 22.95 29.90 -0.35
CA THR A 1132 23.89 29.95 0.78
C THR A 1132 23.60 31.15 1.70
N LYS A 1133 23.41 32.34 1.12
CA LYS A 1133 23.05 33.56 1.88
C LYS A 1133 21.67 33.48 2.57
N LEU A 1134 20.71 32.73 2.00
CA LEU A 1134 19.42 32.49 2.64
C LEU A 1134 19.53 31.49 3.80
N ALA A 1135 20.32 30.43 3.64
CA ALA A 1135 20.59 29.49 4.71
C ALA A 1135 21.27 30.19 5.91
N GLU A 1136 22.23 31.07 5.66
CA GLU A 1136 22.92 31.87 6.70
C GLU A 1136 21.96 32.75 7.51
N LYS A 1137 20.98 33.38 6.85
CA LYS A 1137 19.93 34.13 7.55
C LYS A 1137 19.00 33.24 8.38
N PHE A 1138 18.74 32.00 7.95
CA PHE A 1138 17.99 31.04 8.77
C PHE A 1138 18.82 30.50 9.95
N GLU A 1139 20.13 30.31 9.80
CA GLU A 1139 21.05 29.94 10.90
C GLU A 1139 21.00 31.03 11.99
N ASP A 1140 21.23 32.30 11.61
CA ASP A 1140 21.19 33.47 12.51
C ASP A 1140 19.81 33.68 13.17
N LEU A 1141 18.71 33.66 12.42
CA LEU A 1141 17.38 33.86 13.01
C LEU A 1141 16.93 32.70 13.90
N THR A 1142 17.43 31.48 13.68
CA THR A 1142 17.23 30.34 14.61
C THR A 1142 18.05 30.53 15.89
N LEU A 1143 19.30 30.98 15.77
CA LEU A 1143 20.19 31.30 16.90
C LEU A 1143 19.58 32.40 17.81
N GLN A 1144 19.08 33.48 17.20
CA GLN A 1144 18.38 34.55 17.92
C GLN A 1144 17.09 34.06 18.59
N PHE A 1145 16.29 33.23 17.91
CA PHE A 1145 15.06 32.66 18.47
C PHE A 1145 15.33 31.81 19.71
N MET A 1146 16.35 30.95 19.66
CA MET A 1146 16.78 30.13 20.79
C MET A 1146 17.25 30.96 21.97
N THR A 1147 17.96 32.05 21.69
CA THR A 1147 18.40 33.01 22.72
C THR A 1147 17.20 33.69 23.40
N ALA A 1148 16.22 34.15 22.61
CA ALA A 1148 15.01 34.81 23.12
C ALA A 1148 14.04 33.85 23.83
N LYS A 1149 14.07 32.55 23.54
CA LYS A 1149 13.24 31.53 24.22
C LYS A 1149 13.75 31.20 25.63
N ASN A 1150 15.04 31.41 25.93
CA ASN A 1150 15.57 31.29 27.31
C ASN A 1150 15.14 32.44 28.23
N THR A 1151 14.93 33.64 27.67
CA THR A 1151 14.73 34.87 28.44
C THR A 1151 13.25 35.23 28.62
N ASP A 1152 12.33 34.36 28.19
CA ASP A 1152 10.86 34.53 28.25
C ASP A 1152 10.39 35.93 27.81
N ASN A 1153 11.03 36.52 26.79
CA ASN A 1153 10.69 37.83 26.24
C ASN A 1153 9.72 37.70 25.04
N PRO A 1154 8.40 37.88 25.23
CA PRO A 1154 7.40 37.61 24.19
C PRO A 1154 7.49 38.60 23.02
N GLU A 1155 7.88 39.86 23.26
CA GLU A 1155 8.07 40.83 22.19
C GLU A 1155 9.26 40.45 21.30
N GLN A 1156 10.39 40.11 21.90
CA GLN A 1156 11.58 39.71 21.15
C GLN A 1156 11.33 38.42 20.37
N LEU A 1157 10.69 37.43 21.00
CA LEU A 1157 10.23 36.21 20.33
C LEU A 1157 9.32 36.52 19.13
N GLN A 1158 8.32 37.39 19.28
CA GLN A 1158 7.40 37.69 18.18
C GLN A 1158 8.08 38.50 17.06
N ARG A 1159 9.01 39.41 17.38
CA ARG A 1159 9.83 40.11 16.39
C ARG A 1159 10.69 39.12 15.58
N ILE A 1160 11.32 38.14 16.23
CA ILE A 1160 12.13 37.12 15.56
C ILE A 1160 11.28 36.18 14.71
N LYS A 1161 10.11 35.72 15.20
CA LYS A 1161 9.14 34.94 14.40
C LYS A 1161 8.72 35.70 13.13
N ASN A 1162 8.44 37.00 13.26
CA ASN A 1162 8.08 37.86 12.12
C ASN A 1162 9.27 38.01 11.14
N ALA A 1163 10.50 38.17 11.63
CA ALA A 1163 11.70 38.25 10.81
C ALA A 1163 12.03 36.93 10.08
N PHE A 1164 11.86 35.79 10.75
CA PHE A 1164 12.02 34.45 10.15
C PHE A 1164 10.96 34.23 9.07
N LYS A 1165 9.69 34.57 9.34
CA LYS A 1165 8.61 34.55 8.35
C LYS A 1165 8.92 35.43 7.13
N ALA A 1166 9.31 36.69 7.34
CA ALA A 1166 9.64 37.61 6.25
C ALA A 1166 10.82 37.11 5.40
N THR A 1167 11.87 36.59 6.05
CA THR A 1167 13.03 35.98 5.38
C THR A 1167 12.63 34.77 4.56
N PHE A 1168 11.76 33.90 5.10
CA PHE A 1168 11.22 32.75 4.38
C PHE A 1168 10.38 33.16 3.16
N GLU A 1169 9.49 34.13 3.32
CA GLU A 1169 8.66 34.62 2.22
C GLU A 1169 9.46 35.38 1.14
N SER A 1170 10.58 36.02 1.48
CA SER A 1170 11.49 36.63 0.51
C SER A 1170 12.23 35.55 -0.28
N GLY A 1171 12.90 34.62 0.42
CA GLY A 1171 13.62 33.51 -0.22
C GLY A 1171 12.73 32.64 -1.11
N TYR A 1172 11.52 32.32 -0.67
CA TYR A 1172 10.54 31.57 -1.47
C TYR A 1172 10.04 32.34 -2.70
N ARG A 1173 9.99 33.67 -2.65
CA ARG A 1173 9.66 34.52 -3.81
C ARG A 1173 10.81 34.66 -4.78
N GLU A 1174 12.02 34.95 -4.30
CA GLU A 1174 13.23 35.11 -5.10
C GLU A 1174 13.56 33.81 -5.88
N MET A 1175 13.52 32.66 -5.20
CA MET A 1175 13.82 31.35 -5.77
C MET A 1175 12.65 30.74 -6.56
N LYS A 1176 11.50 31.43 -6.66
CA LYS A 1176 10.30 30.94 -7.36
C LYS A 1176 10.54 30.68 -8.85
N THR A 1177 11.50 31.41 -9.45
CA THR A 1177 11.70 31.52 -10.91
C THR A 1177 12.62 30.45 -11.52
N HIS A 1178 13.33 29.64 -10.71
CA HIS A 1178 14.09 28.49 -11.21
C HIS A 1178 13.33 27.17 -11.00
N ARG A 1179 13.58 26.19 -11.88
CA ARG A 1179 12.94 24.86 -11.81
C ARG A 1179 13.86 23.87 -11.09
N ILE A 1180 13.22 22.96 -10.35
CA ILE A 1180 13.78 21.74 -9.72
C ILE A 1180 14.50 21.99 -8.36
N LEU A 1181 14.27 21.04 -7.43
CA LEU A 1181 14.87 20.81 -6.10
C LEU A 1181 14.79 21.85 -4.95
N TRP A 1182 14.66 23.16 -5.18
CA TRP A 1182 14.61 24.12 -4.04
C TRP A 1182 13.35 24.01 -3.16
N ARG A 1183 12.18 23.82 -3.79
CA ARG A 1183 10.87 23.90 -3.10
C ARG A 1183 10.69 22.84 -2.00
N PRO A 1184 11.07 21.55 -2.18
CA PRO A 1184 11.04 20.56 -1.09
C PRO A 1184 11.92 20.93 0.11
N ILE A 1185 13.13 21.47 -0.12
CA ILE A 1185 14.03 21.85 0.99
C ILE A 1185 13.41 22.99 1.81
N LEU A 1186 12.91 24.04 1.15
CA LEU A 1186 12.22 25.13 1.82
C LEU A 1186 10.93 24.66 2.52
N ALA A 1187 10.15 23.75 1.92
CA ALA A 1187 8.97 23.17 2.56
C ALA A 1187 9.32 22.40 3.84
N ASN A 1188 10.40 21.60 3.83
CA ASN A 1188 10.87 20.88 5.02
C ASN A 1188 11.37 21.84 6.11
N ILE A 1189 12.08 22.92 5.75
CA ILE A 1189 12.45 24.01 6.69
C ILE A 1189 11.19 24.62 7.32
N ALA A 1190 10.14 24.90 6.53
CA ALA A 1190 8.89 25.44 7.07
C ALA A 1190 8.17 24.47 8.02
N ILE A 1191 8.17 23.16 7.71
CA ILE A 1191 7.57 22.13 8.57
C ILE A 1191 8.31 22.03 9.90
N ALA A 1192 9.65 21.90 9.88
CA ALA A 1192 10.45 21.86 11.10
C ALA A 1192 10.33 23.17 11.92
N ALA A 1193 10.29 24.33 11.26
CA ALA A 1193 10.05 25.62 11.91
C ALA A 1193 8.65 25.74 12.55
N THR A 1194 7.64 25.00 12.08
CA THR A 1194 6.35 24.91 12.80
C THR A 1194 6.44 24.02 14.05
N GLY A 1195 7.25 22.95 14.03
CA GLY A 1195 7.44 22.06 15.19
C GLY A 1195 8.13 22.70 16.40
N VAL A 1196 8.90 23.78 16.18
CA VAL A 1196 9.58 24.55 17.25
C VAL A 1196 8.87 25.85 17.64
N GLY A 1197 7.74 26.15 16.99
CA GLY A 1197 6.95 27.37 17.20
C GLY A 1197 7.52 28.65 16.56
N LEU A 1198 8.50 28.54 15.64
CA LEU A 1198 9.05 29.66 14.86
C LEU A 1198 8.07 30.19 13.81
N LEU A 1199 7.25 29.29 13.23
CA LEU A 1199 6.17 29.61 12.30
C LEU A 1199 4.84 29.05 12.79
N VAL A 1200 3.73 29.73 12.49
CA VAL A 1200 2.36 29.22 12.69
C VAL A 1200 1.81 28.73 11.35
N ILE A 1201 1.70 27.41 11.19
CA ILE A 1201 1.03 26.65 10.09
C ILE A 1201 1.14 27.32 8.69
N LEU A 1202 2.35 27.76 8.32
CA LEU A 1202 2.61 28.51 7.08
C LEU A 1202 3.00 27.61 5.90
N ALA A 1203 3.47 26.38 6.15
CA ALA A 1203 3.79 25.41 5.10
C ALA A 1203 2.59 25.09 4.18
N LYS A 1204 1.36 25.14 4.72
CA LYS A 1204 0.13 24.97 3.93
C LYS A 1204 -0.20 26.24 3.12
N TYR A 1205 -0.13 27.43 3.75
CA TYR A 1205 -0.33 28.70 3.04
C TYR A 1205 0.61 28.88 1.84
N LEU A 1206 1.89 28.54 1.98
CA LEU A 1206 2.88 28.78 0.92
C LEU A 1206 2.89 27.68 -0.17
N THR A 1207 2.14 26.59 0.03
CA THR A 1207 1.88 25.56 -0.99
C THR A 1207 0.50 25.66 -1.64
N THR A 1208 -0.55 26.12 -0.93
CA THR A 1208 -1.94 26.18 -1.42
C THR A 1208 -2.56 27.59 -1.50
N GLY A 1209 -1.89 28.61 -0.95
CA GLY A 1209 -2.39 29.99 -0.89
C GLY A 1209 -3.31 30.33 0.29
N SER A 1210 -3.53 29.44 1.26
CA SER A 1210 -4.41 29.72 2.42
C SER A 1210 -3.94 29.12 3.76
N ALA A 1211 -4.27 29.85 4.84
CA ALA A 1211 -4.13 29.43 6.23
C ALA A 1211 -5.52 29.58 6.84
N PHE A 1212 -6.01 28.52 7.49
CA PHE A 1212 -7.43 28.22 7.63
C PHE A 1212 -8.16 28.02 6.28
N PHE A 1213 -9.39 27.54 6.38
CA PHE A 1213 -10.18 27.03 5.26
C PHE A 1213 -10.56 28.13 4.26
N ALA A 1214 -10.81 27.74 3.01
CA ALA A 1214 -10.89 28.66 1.88
C ALA A 1214 -12.00 29.71 2.05
N SER A 1215 -11.67 30.99 1.86
CA SER A 1215 -12.68 32.02 1.64
C SER A 1215 -13.36 31.79 0.30
N THR A 1216 -14.68 31.63 0.33
CA THR A 1216 -15.50 31.35 -0.85
C THR A 1216 -15.43 32.51 -1.85
N THR A 1217 -15.71 32.23 -3.11
CA THR A 1217 -15.75 33.23 -4.19
C THR A 1217 -16.70 34.39 -3.85
N ARG A 1218 -17.80 34.10 -3.15
CA ARG A 1218 -18.75 35.10 -2.64
C ARG A 1218 -18.12 36.03 -1.60
N GLN A 1219 -17.29 35.53 -0.68
CA GLN A 1219 -16.57 36.37 0.28
C GLN A 1219 -15.57 37.31 -0.41
N LYS A 1220 -14.92 36.83 -1.48
CA LYS A 1220 -14.02 37.66 -2.32
C LYS A 1220 -14.80 38.71 -3.10
N MET A 1221 -15.98 38.37 -3.61
CA MET A 1221 -16.86 39.28 -4.34
C MET A 1221 -17.45 40.36 -3.43
N VAL A 1222 -17.91 40.01 -2.22
CA VAL A 1222 -18.34 40.99 -1.20
C VAL A 1222 -17.20 41.91 -0.79
N ASN A 1223 -15.99 41.38 -0.57
CA ASN A 1223 -14.83 42.23 -0.25
C ASN A 1223 -14.41 43.12 -1.43
N ALA A 1224 -14.56 42.67 -2.68
CA ALA A 1224 -14.31 43.50 -3.86
C ALA A 1224 -15.36 44.61 -4.02
N ILE A 1225 -16.65 44.31 -3.74
CA ILE A 1225 -17.74 45.31 -3.74
C ILE A 1225 -17.52 46.34 -2.63
N ASN A 1226 -17.13 45.91 -1.42
CA ASN A 1226 -16.78 46.83 -0.33
C ASN A 1226 -15.57 47.70 -0.72
N GLN A 1227 -14.51 47.11 -1.30
CA GLN A 1227 -13.35 47.88 -1.78
C GLN A 1227 -13.69 48.84 -2.94
N GLN A 1228 -14.71 48.56 -3.76
CA GLN A 1228 -15.22 49.52 -4.73
C GLN A 1228 -16.02 50.65 -4.07
N PHE A 1229 -16.81 50.37 -3.03
CA PHE A 1229 -17.49 51.42 -2.24
C PHE A 1229 -16.50 52.31 -1.47
N ASP A 1230 -15.51 51.71 -0.81
CA ASP A 1230 -14.43 52.43 -0.11
C ASP A 1230 -13.59 53.29 -1.08
N SER A 1231 -13.54 52.95 -2.37
CA SER A 1231 -12.81 53.72 -3.38
C SER A 1231 -13.50 55.01 -3.86
N PHE A 1232 -14.74 55.27 -3.42
CA PHE A 1232 -15.55 56.41 -3.87
C PHE A 1232 -15.71 57.55 -2.86
N THR A 1233 -14.98 57.55 -1.75
CA THR A 1233 -14.93 58.70 -0.82
C THR A 1233 -13.49 59.11 -0.50
N LEU A 1234 -13.29 60.43 -0.28
CA LEU A 1234 -12.03 61.08 0.08
C LEU A 1234 -10.92 61.18 -1.00
N GLN A 1235 -11.21 61.95 -2.06
CA GLN A 1235 -10.21 62.85 -2.68
C GLN A 1235 -10.70 64.32 -2.72
N GLU A 1236 -11.14 64.84 -1.58
CA GLU A 1236 -11.05 66.29 -1.33
C GLU A 1236 -9.66 66.57 -0.71
N GLY A 1237 -8.81 67.38 -1.36
CA GLY A 1237 -7.48 67.65 -0.81
C GLY A 1237 -6.44 68.35 -1.68
N GLN A 1238 -6.67 68.64 -2.96
CA GLN A 1238 -5.71 69.41 -3.77
C GLN A 1238 -6.33 70.59 -4.54
N TYR A 1239 -5.96 71.78 -4.08
CA TYR A 1239 -5.79 73.04 -4.82
C TYR A 1239 -6.91 73.54 -5.74
N ILE A 1240 -7.81 74.31 -5.11
CA ILE A 1240 -8.16 75.70 -5.47
C ILE A 1240 -7.42 76.24 -6.71
N GLN A 1241 -8.14 76.47 -7.80
CA GLN A 1241 -8.18 77.79 -8.45
C GLN A 1241 -9.39 77.95 -9.40
N LEU A 1242 -9.74 79.22 -9.68
CA LEU A 1242 -10.73 79.67 -10.68
C LEU A 1242 -12.20 79.21 -10.49
N ALA A 1243 -12.87 79.86 -9.54
CA ALA A 1243 -14.32 80.05 -9.57
C ALA A 1243 -14.71 81.27 -10.45
N LYS A 1244 -16.00 81.36 -10.83
CA LYS A 1244 -16.62 82.34 -11.78
C LYS A 1244 -16.27 82.01 -13.24
N VAL A 1245 -17.14 82.18 -14.25
CA VAL A 1245 -18.35 83.01 -14.47
C VAL A 1245 -19.34 82.20 -15.34
N SER A 1246 -20.67 82.31 -15.30
CA SER A 1246 -21.69 82.78 -14.33
C SER A 1246 -23.09 82.46 -14.90
N MET A 1247 -24.09 82.28 -14.02
CA MET A 1247 -25.54 82.12 -14.31
C MET A 1247 -25.95 80.87 -15.07
#